data_AF-A0A971IZ70-F1
#
_entry.id   AF-A0A971IZ70-F1
#
_cell.length_a   1.000
_cell.length_b   1.000
_cell.length_c   1.000
_cell.angle_alpha   90.00
_cell.angle_beta   90.00
_cell.angle_gamma   90.00
#
_symmetry.space_group_name_H-M   'P 1'
#
loop_
_entity.id
_entity.type
_entity.pdbx_description
1 polymer ?
#
loop_
_entity_poly.entity_id
_entity_poly.type
_entity_poly.pdbx_seq_one_letter_code
_entity_poly.pdbx_strand_id
1 'polypeptide(L)'
;MFKRLCVVTLLVFSLFLSLGNAALAQSEGLTKIRVSFWWTAGDDPSYRDPATGEHPDTMPTALRQARLKALEIVKEKLGVQLEFVQYSLDLRQQILQTVLAGDPVGEIVGMWGGSQGTVLNQNVLQDLTPYLDAFGEEAFWLVGPMDLYGKVLGFAQYPMSGFPVWPLVYNIDYLKECTTLENGYADENGNIILPAQLWQEGRWDWPTFKDYLSKVKAYYYDQGRIGGTRGRVIHAYEEDYRQAYNFLMAANGEFIVRPDGTLGVNSEASIETIEFLQDLMREEIMWAETYDDGYTPGWTWNGNNFSSGETVFTSMPHWLMDSAVSSLTARGEEMGMVPWPVGPKVKADPDRYQYHVPFFGGNTMGIAKGIDAETAKLAIQAWAMYNAETFKNLGYANTQEYLDAENRLTAIKYFPVADELYGESLVAAYSDWMNNLMFDSGEMLGVIAPLHETVAQLIANPSSNARTRIEEEMPKYEQAISGLRRTLEGDAIVDNQAPVVSLIQGKELVFAVGTDLSKIDWSAYFEAYDIGQDKAFSIADVVFGFDKVNNTDANNTSKLALTATDRFGNKTSAEHTVIFFNPDEKVEPVIELVAQGGITFNLDQNISSVSWTNYVKAYDKIVLVDGTVLKDSSGAEQIFDLNSRLQIDLSQLDVSTPGIYPVVFSVTDYAGNETTLEIEAEVVVPEDF
;
A
#
# COMPACT_ATOMS: atom_id res chain seq x y z
N MET A 1 -32.33 -67.26 19.07
CA MET A 1 -32.43 -66.93 17.64
C MET A 1 -32.76 -65.46 17.34
N PHE A 2 -33.41 -64.71 18.25
CA PHE A 2 -33.84 -63.32 17.99
C PHE A 2 -32.78 -62.21 18.13
N LYS A 3 -31.59 -62.48 18.71
CA LYS A 3 -30.53 -61.46 18.87
C LYS A 3 -29.57 -61.32 17.68
N ARG A 4 -29.57 -62.26 16.73
CA ARG A 4 -28.70 -62.18 15.52
C ARG A 4 -29.38 -61.51 14.32
N LEU A 5 -30.71 -61.36 14.32
CA LEU A 5 -31.44 -60.72 13.23
C LEU A 5 -31.39 -59.18 13.34
N CYS A 6 -31.49 -58.61 14.54
CA CYS A 6 -31.45 -57.15 14.74
C CYS A 6 -30.08 -56.51 14.45
N VAL A 7 -28.97 -57.22 14.66
CA VAL A 7 -27.62 -56.67 14.41
C VAL A 7 -27.30 -56.62 12.91
N VAL A 8 -27.83 -57.55 12.11
CA VAL A 8 -27.65 -57.54 10.66
C VAL A 8 -28.53 -56.46 9.99
N THR A 9 -29.74 -56.20 10.51
CA THR A 9 -30.60 -55.13 9.98
C THR A 9 -30.06 -53.72 10.29
N LEU A 10 -29.42 -53.51 11.45
CA LEU A 10 -28.79 -52.23 11.81
C LEU A 10 -27.49 -51.94 11.04
N LEU A 11 -26.71 -52.98 10.69
CA LEU A 11 -25.51 -52.84 9.85
C LEU A 11 -25.84 -52.60 8.36
N VAL A 12 -26.94 -53.15 7.85
CA VAL A 12 -27.41 -52.88 6.47
C VAL A 12 -28.03 -51.48 6.38
N PHE A 13 -28.76 -51.01 7.40
CA PHE A 13 -29.33 -49.65 7.40
C PHE A 13 -28.25 -48.56 7.53
N SER A 14 -27.17 -48.80 8.28
CA SER A 14 -26.04 -47.87 8.39
C SER A 14 -25.15 -47.84 7.14
N LEU A 15 -25.02 -48.96 6.41
CA LEU A 15 -24.38 -48.96 5.08
C LEU A 15 -25.22 -48.25 4.01
N PHE A 16 -26.55 -48.33 4.05
CA PHE A 16 -27.42 -47.58 3.12
C PHE A 16 -27.50 -46.08 3.45
N LEU A 17 -27.31 -45.68 4.71
CA LEU A 17 -27.19 -44.26 5.11
C LEU A 17 -25.80 -43.68 4.80
N SER A 18 -24.72 -44.48 4.87
CA SER A 18 -23.38 -44.03 4.46
C SER A 18 -23.18 -44.02 2.94
N LEU A 19 -23.81 -44.95 2.22
CA LEU A 19 -23.86 -44.92 0.74
C LEU A 19 -24.83 -43.85 0.23
N GLY A 20 -25.90 -43.52 0.98
CA GLY A 20 -26.78 -42.40 0.67
C GLY A 20 -26.09 -41.04 0.81
N ASN A 21 -25.25 -40.84 1.84
CA ASN A 21 -24.50 -39.59 2.03
C ASN A 21 -23.25 -39.49 1.16
N ALA A 22 -22.60 -40.61 0.81
CA ALA A 22 -21.51 -40.60 -0.18
C ALA A 22 -22.02 -40.47 -1.63
N ALA A 23 -23.23 -40.97 -1.93
CA ALA A 23 -23.86 -40.78 -3.24
C ALA A 23 -24.58 -39.42 -3.36
N LEU A 24 -24.98 -38.77 -2.25
CA LEU A 24 -25.49 -37.39 -2.26
C LEU A 24 -24.36 -36.36 -2.40
N ALA A 25 -23.17 -36.63 -1.87
CA ALA A 25 -21.98 -35.80 -2.12
C ALA A 25 -21.44 -35.93 -3.56
N GLN A 26 -21.87 -36.97 -4.29
CA GLN A 26 -21.58 -37.14 -5.72
C GLN A 26 -22.71 -36.58 -6.61
N SER A 27 -23.67 -35.81 -6.04
CA SER A 27 -24.87 -35.30 -6.74
C SER A 27 -25.02 -33.78 -6.82
N GLU A 28 -24.03 -32.99 -6.39
CA GLU A 28 -23.88 -31.59 -6.84
C GLU A 28 -22.49 -31.47 -7.50
N GLY A 29 -22.42 -31.66 -8.82
CA GLY A 29 -21.19 -31.54 -9.61
C GLY A 29 -20.69 -30.09 -9.73
N LEU A 30 -20.43 -29.44 -8.59
CA LEU A 30 -19.98 -28.06 -8.52
C LEU A 30 -18.50 -27.95 -8.90
N THR A 31 -18.17 -26.96 -9.73
CA THR A 31 -16.79 -26.59 -10.01
C THR A 31 -16.28 -25.68 -8.90
N LYS A 32 -15.13 -26.03 -8.32
CA LYS A 32 -14.45 -25.18 -7.33
C LYS A 32 -13.53 -24.19 -8.03
N ILE A 33 -13.63 -22.92 -7.67
CA ILE A 33 -12.75 -21.85 -8.14
C ILE A 33 -12.11 -21.20 -6.91
N ARG A 34 -10.80 -21.35 -6.79
CA ARG A 34 -9.98 -20.76 -5.72
C ARG A 34 -9.64 -19.32 -6.07
N VAL A 35 -9.92 -18.41 -5.15
CA VAL A 35 -9.60 -16.99 -5.24
C VAL A 35 -8.59 -16.66 -4.14
N SER A 36 -7.36 -16.35 -4.53
CA SER A 36 -6.25 -16.18 -3.59
C SER A 36 -6.04 -14.72 -3.19
N PHE A 37 -5.91 -14.47 -1.89
CA PHE A 37 -5.72 -13.13 -1.30
C PHE A 37 -4.58 -13.13 -0.27
N TRP A 38 -3.97 -11.97 -0.05
CA TRP A 38 -3.00 -11.80 1.05
C TRP A 38 -3.67 -11.64 2.42
N TRP A 39 -4.95 -11.26 2.44
CA TRP A 39 -5.70 -11.05 3.66
C TRP A 39 -7.16 -11.50 3.53
N THR A 40 -7.42 -12.78 3.83
CA THR A 40 -8.78 -13.34 3.68
C THR A 40 -9.79 -12.77 4.66
N ALA A 41 -9.37 -12.31 5.84
CA ALA A 41 -10.27 -11.72 6.83
C ALA A 41 -10.99 -10.45 6.32
N GLY A 42 -10.42 -9.74 5.34
CA GLY A 42 -11.06 -8.58 4.70
C GLY A 42 -11.98 -8.93 3.52
N ASP A 43 -11.79 -10.09 2.90
CA ASP A 43 -12.40 -10.42 1.60
C ASP A 43 -13.39 -11.57 1.64
N ASP A 44 -13.11 -12.60 2.44
CA ASP A 44 -13.96 -13.77 2.61
C ASP A 44 -15.12 -13.45 3.58
N PRO A 45 -16.37 -13.36 3.09
CA PRO A 45 -17.52 -13.04 3.94
C PRO A 45 -17.88 -14.17 4.93
N SER A 46 -17.28 -15.36 4.77
CA SER A 46 -17.44 -16.52 5.64
C SER A 46 -16.35 -16.63 6.71
N TYR A 47 -15.27 -15.84 6.62
CA TYR A 47 -14.15 -15.88 7.54
C TYR A 47 -14.60 -15.70 9.00
N ARG A 48 -13.95 -16.46 9.89
CA ARG A 48 -14.04 -16.33 11.35
C ARG A 48 -12.64 -16.19 11.91
N ASP A 49 -12.46 -15.24 12.81
CA ASP A 49 -11.22 -15.07 13.54
C ASP A 49 -10.93 -16.36 14.35
N PRO A 50 -9.73 -16.98 14.20
CA PRO A 50 -9.43 -18.24 14.85
C PRO A 50 -9.39 -18.18 16.38
N ALA A 51 -9.14 -17.00 16.96
CA ALA A 51 -9.04 -16.82 18.41
C ALA A 51 -10.41 -16.57 19.05
N THR A 52 -11.26 -15.76 18.41
CA THR A 52 -12.57 -15.36 18.96
C THR A 52 -13.74 -16.16 18.39
N GLY A 53 -13.60 -16.71 17.18
CA GLY A 53 -14.69 -17.33 16.43
C GLY A 53 -15.69 -16.33 15.85
N GLU A 54 -15.45 -15.03 16.02
CA GLU A 54 -16.32 -13.95 15.54
C GLU A 54 -15.96 -13.53 14.11
N HIS A 55 -16.86 -12.76 13.50
CA HIS A 55 -16.54 -12.11 12.24
C HIS A 55 -15.66 -10.88 12.49
N PRO A 56 -14.67 -10.60 11.63
CA PRO A 56 -13.90 -9.36 11.73
C PRO A 56 -14.80 -8.13 11.60
N ASP A 57 -14.55 -7.12 12.42
CA ASP A 57 -15.24 -5.82 12.34
C ASP A 57 -14.89 -5.04 11.06
N THR A 58 -13.88 -5.52 10.32
CA THR A 58 -13.38 -4.90 9.09
C THR A 58 -14.35 -5.00 7.91
N MET A 59 -15.35 -5.88 7.97
CA MET A 59 -16.41 -6.00 6.95
C MET A 59 -17.78 -5.62 7.53
N PRO A 60 -18.41 -4.51 7.08
CA PRO A 60 -19.74 -4.13 7.54
C PRO A 60 -20.76 -5.26 7.38
N THR A 61 -21.66 -5.43 8.37
CA THR A 61 -22.62 -6.54 8.37
C THR A 61 -23.49 -6.57 7.11
N ALA A 62 -23.95 -5.43 6.61
CA ALA A 62 -24.74 -5.37 5.38
C ALA A 62 -23.96 -5.89 4.15
N LEU A 63 -22.70 -5.46 4.00
CA LEU A 63 -21.81 -5.93 2.94
C LEU A 63 -21.55 -7.43 3.05
N ARG A 64 -21.30 -7.94 4.25
CA ARG A 64 -21.09 -9.37 4.48
C ARG A 64 -22.30 -10.20 4.08
N GLN A 65 -23.50 -9.80 4.48
CA GLN A 65 -24.74 -10.50 4.10
C GLN A 65 -25.00 -10.45 2.59
N ALA A 66 -24.72 -9.31 1.96
CA ALA A 66 -24.84 -9.16 0.50
C ALA A 66 -23.89 -10.10 -0.26
N ARG A 67 -22.62 -10.18 0.19
CA ARG A 67 -21.61 -11.09 -0.35
C ARG A 67 -21.96 -12.57 -0.15
N LEU A 68 -22.42 -12.97 1.05
CA LEU A 68 -22.87 -14.35 1.30
C LEU A 68 -24.02 -14.76 0.36
N LYS A 69 -24.99 -13.87 0.17
CA LYS A 69 -26.09 -14.12 -0.77
C LYS A 69 -25.62 -14.17 -2.22
N ALA A 70 -24.63 -13.36 -2.59
CA ALA A 70 -24.02 -13.42 -3.92
C ALA A 70 -23.30 -14.75 -4.17
N LEU A 71 -22.60 -15.32 -3.17
CA LEU A 71 -21.99 -16.65 -3.26
C LEU A 71 -23.02 -17.74 -3.55
N GLU A 72 -24.18 -17.72 -2.88
CA GLU A 72 -25.26 -18.67 -3.16
C GLU A 72 -25.82 -18.49 -4.57
N ILE A 73 -25.98 -17.26 -5.05
CA ILE A 73 -26.45 -17.00 -6.42
C ILE A 73 -25.46 -17.52 -7.46
N VAL A 74 -24.15 -17.34 -7.25
CA VAL A 74 -23.09 -17.90 -8.11
C VAL A 74 -23.15 -19.42 -8.12
N LYS A 75 -23.33 -20.03 -6.94
CA LYS A 75 -23.50 -21.48 -6.81
C LYS A 75 -24.72 -21.98 -7.58
N GLU A 76 -25.87 -21.34 -7.43
CA GLU A 76 -27.13 -21.74 -8.09
C GLU A 76 -27.11 -21.53 -9.60
N LYS A 77 -26.56 -20.41 -10.08
CA LYS A 77 -26.61 -20.03 -11.50
C LYS A 77 -25.47 -20.58 -12.34
N LEU A 78 -24.28 -20.70 -11.77
CA LEU A 78 -23.08 -21.15 -12.49
C LEU A 78 -22.60 -22.53 -12.07
N GLY A 79 -23.16 -23.11 -11.00
CA GLY A 79 -22.64 -24.36 -10.44
C GLY A 79 -21.22 -24.20 -9.89
N VAL A 80 -20.85 -22.99 -9.47
CA VAL A 80 -19.50 -22.65 -9.01
C VAL A 80 -19.50 -22.42 -7.50
N GLN A 81 -18.55 -23.04 -6.81
CA GLN A 81 -18.21 -22.71 -5.43
C GLN A 81 -16.92 -21.88 -5.43
N LEU A 82 -17.01 -20.61 -5.05
CA LEU A 82 -15.83 -19.78 -4.80
C LEU A 82 -15.21 -20.17 -3.44
N GLU A 83 -13.92 -20.50 -3.45
CA GLU A 83 -13.14 -20.80 -2.25
C GLU A 83 -12.07 -19.73 -2.06
N PHE A 84 -12.10 -19.03 -0.93
CA PHE A 84 -11.14 -17.99 -0.61
C PHE A 84 -9.89 -18.61 0.03
N VAL A 85 -8.73 -18.35 -0.56
CA VAL A 85 -7.44 -18.93 -0.14
C VAL A 85 -6.52 -17.82 0.32
N GLN A 86 -5.95 -17.93 1.52
CA GLN A 86 -4.94 -16.99 1.97
C GLN A 86 -3.56 -17.43 1.49
N TYR A 87 -2.78 -16.49 0.94
CA TYR A 87 -1.35 -16.73 0.71
C TYR A 87 -0.65 -17.08 2.03
N SER A 88 0.16 -18.13 2.00
CA SER A 88 0.99 -18.60 3.12
C SER A 88 2.42 -18.06 3.07
N LEU A 89 2.81 -17.44 1.95
CA LEU A 89 4.09 -16.79 1.70
C LEU A 89 3.84 -15.41 1.07
N ASP A 90 4.91 -14.67 0.76
CA ASP A 90 4.79 -13.47 -0.09
C ASP A 90 4.13 -13.85 -1.44
N LEU A 91 3.14 -13.09 -1.89
CA LEU A 91 2.37 -13.47 -3.10
C LEU A 91 3.24 -13.55 -4.35
N ARG A 92 4.28 -12.71 -4.46
CA ARG A 92 5.14 -12.67 -5.65
C ARG A 92 5.92 -13.98 -5.77
N GLN A 93 6.19 -14.61 -4.63
CA GLN A 93 6.87 -15.89 -4.52
C GLN A 93 5.89 -17.05 -4.70
N GLN A 94 4.75 -17.02 -4.00
CA GLN A 94 3.79 -18.12 -4.00
C GLN A 94 3.13 -18.33 -5.36
N ILE A 95 2.79 -17.25 -6.08
CA ILE A 95 2.22 -17.36 -7.43
C ILE A 95 3.24 -18.04 -8.36
N LEU A 96 4.49 -17.56 -8.38
CA LEU A 96 5.56 -18.17 -9.19
C LEU A 96 5.75 -19.66 -8.88
N GLN A 97 5.89 -20.01 -7.60
CA GLN A 97 6.11 -21.39 -7.16
C GLN A 97 5.01 -22.34 -7.61
N THR A 98 3.75 -21.94 -7.39
CA THR A 98 2.59 -22.80 -7.62
C THR A 98 2.30 -22.95 -9.11
N VAL A 99 2.51 -21.88 -9.90
CA VAL A 99 2.46 -21.95 -11.37
C VAL A 99 3.57 -22.85 -11.93
N LEU A 100 4.81 -22.73 -11.43
CA LEU A 100 5.91 -23.64 -11.83
C LEU A 100 5.66 -25.10 -11.44
N ALA A 101 4.92 -25.34 -10.35
CA ALA A 101 4.54 -26.68 -9.92
C ALA A 101 3.40 -27.30 -10.76
N GLY A 102 2.73 -26.50 -11.60
CA GLY A 102 1.56 -26.94 -12.36
C GLY A 102 0.27 -27.05 -11.53
N ASP A 103 0.26 -26.49 -10.32
CA ASP A 103 -0.93 -26.40 -9.45
C ASP A 103 -0.94 -25.00 -8.82
N PRO A 104 -1.44 -23.98 -9.54
CA PRO A 104 -1.53 -22.61 -9.03
C PRO A 104 -2.29 -22.55 -7.70
N VAL A 105 -1.87 -21.65 -6.81
CA VAL A 105 -2.51 -21.42 -5.50
C VAL A 105 -4.01 -21.12 -5.61
N GLY A 106 -4.43 -20.49 -6.71
CA GLY A 106 -5.81 -20.47 -7.14
C GLY A 106 -5.96 -20.14 -8.62
N GLU A 107 -7.18 -20.32 -9.12
CA GLU A 107 -7.53 -19.96 -10.49
C GLU A 107 -7.49 -18.43 -10.67
N ILE A 108 -7.96 -17.70 -9.66
CA ILE A 108 -7.85 -16.24 -9.57
C ILE A 108 -6.81 -15.90 -8.50
N VAL A 109 -5.81 -15.09 -8.85
CA VAL A 109 -4.76 -14.63 -7.95
C VAL A 109 -4.85 -13.12 -7.74
N GLY A 110 -5.10 -12.68 -6.50
CA GLY A 110 -5.11 -11.27 -6.12
C GLY A 110 -3.71 -10.73 -5.87
N MET A 111 -3.51 -9.45 -6.18
CA MET A 111 -2.26 -8.69 -6.10
C MET A 111 -2.53 -7.34 -5.41
N TRP A 112 -1.76 -7.02 -4.36
CA TRP A 112 -1.83 -5.69 -3.74
C TRP A 112 -1.14 -4.64 -4.63
N GLY A 113 -1.56 -3.38 -4.54
CA GLY A 113 -0.93 -2.26 -5.25
C GLY A 113 0.59 -2.21 -5.04
N GLY A 114 1.34 -2.16 -6.14
CA GLY A 114 2.80 -2.19 -6.16
C GLY A 114 3.42 -3.58 -6.34
N SER A 115 2.67 -4.69 -6.21
CA SER A 115 3.21 -6.03 -6.48
C SER A 115 3.15 -6.45 -7.95
N GLN A 116 2.31 -5.78 -8.75
CA GLN A 116 2.00 -6.17 -10.12
C GLN A 116 3.24 -6.18 -11.02
N GLY A 117 4.12 -5.19 -10.90
CA GLY A 117 5.32 -5.09 -11.73
C GLY A 117 6.24 -6.31 -11.57
N THR A 118 6.35 -6.85 -10.35
CA THR A 118 7.11 -8.07 -10.09
C THR A 118 6.42 -9.29 -10.69
N VAL A 119 5.11 -9.46 -10.46
CA VAL A 119 4.34 -10.63 -10.94
C VAL A 119 4.29 -10.67 -12.47
N LEU A 120 4.07 -9.53 -13.13
CA LEU A 120 4.08 -9.46 -14.59
C LEU A 120 5.45 -9.82 -15.18
N ASN A 121 6.54 -9.40 -14.53
CA ASN A 121 7.90 -9.78 -14.95
C ASN A 121 8.23 -11.26 -14.73
N GLN A 122 7.34 -12.05 -14.14
CA GLN A 122 7.46 -13.50 -14.06
C GLN A 122 6.71 -14.22 -15.20
N ASN A 123 5.84 -13.50 -15.94
CA ASN A 123 4.99 -14.06 -16.98
C ASN A 123 4.13 -15.24 -16.48
N VAL A 124 3.55 -15.09 -15.29
CA VAL A 124 2.76 -16.15 -14.59
C VAL A 124 1.25 -15.96 -14.74
N LEU A 125 0.79 -14.89 -15.38
CA LEU A 125 -0.62 -14.60 -15.64
C LEU A 125 -1.01 -14.95 -17.08
N GLN A 126 -2.26 -15.35 -17.30
CA GLN A 126 -2.81 -15.59 -18.63
C GLN A 126 -3.18 -14.29 -19.34
N ASP A 127 -3.11 -14.32 -20.67
CA ASP A 127 -3.70 -13.29 -21.51
C ASP A 127 -5.24 -13.44 -21.51
N LEU A 128 -5.91 -12.43 -20.95
CA LEU A 128 -7.36 -12.39 -20.76
C LEU A 128 -8.10 -11.78 -21.95
N THR A 129 -7.38 -11.28 -22.97
CA THR A 129 -7.98 -10.65 -24.16
C THR A 129 -9.04 -11.54 -24.83
N PRO A 130 -8.87 -12.86 -24.96
CA PRO A 130 -9.89 -13.74 -25.54
C PRO A 130 -11.15 -13.93 -24.67
N TYR A 131 -11.12 -13.50 -23.40
CA TYR A 131 -12.18 -13.73 -22.41
C TYR A 131 -12.91 -12.45 -22.00
N LEU A 132 -12.74 -11.34 -22.73
CA LEU A 132 -13.42 -10.08 -22.41
C LEU A 132 -14.94 -10.20 -22.37
N ASP A 133 -15.53 -11.09 -23.17
CA ASP A 133 -16.96 -11.39 -23.14
C ASP A 133 -17.43 -12.03 -21.81
N ALA A 134 -16.52 -12.67 -21.07
CA ALA A 134 -16.80 -13.38 -19.84
C ALA A 134 -17.09 -12.44 -18.66
N PHE A 135 -16.62 -11.19 -18.70
CA PHE A 135 -16.92 -10.21 -17.65
C PHE A 135 -18.39 -9.79 -17.68
N GLY A 136 -19.00 -9.69 -18.85
CA GLY A 136 -20.39 -9.23 -19.01
C GLY A 136 -20.56 -7.72 -18.81
N GLU A 137 -21.80 -7.24 -18.91
CA GLU A 137 -22.10 -5.80 -18.98
C GLU A 137 -22.05 -5.09 -17.60
N GLU A 138 -22.37 -5.78 -16.51
CA GLU A 138 -22.42 -5.21 -15.14
C GLU A 138 -21.03 -5.06 -14.48
N ALA A 139 -19.96 -5.49 -15.16
CA ALA A 139 -18.62 -5.65 -14.63
C ALA A 139 -17.57 -4.82 -15.39
N PHE A 140 -18.00 -3.79 -16.11
CA PHE A 140 -17.13 -2.93 -16.93
C PHE A 140 -15.94 -2.34 -16.14
N TRP A 141 -16.11 -2.07 -14.84
CA TRP A 141 -15.07 -1.53 -13.96
C TRP A 141 -13.94 -2.53 -13.64
N LEU A 142 -14.14 -3.83 -13.89
CA LEU A 142 -13.10 -4.84 -13.70
C LEU A 142 -12.01 -4.71 -14.78
N VAL A 143 -12.37 -4.35 -16.01
CA VAL A 143 -11.47 -4.37 -17.18
C VAL A 143 -10.78 -3.02 -17.37
N GLY A 144 -9.58 -3.01 -17.97
CA GLY A 144 -8.77 -1.83 -18.21
C GLY A 144 -7.49 -1.77 -17.36
N PRO A 145 -7.53 -2.14 -16.07
CA PRO A 145 -6.30 -2.34 -15.30
C PRO A 145 -5.43 -3.45 -15.90
N MET A 146 -4.12 -3.19 -15.98
CA MET A 146 -3.13 -4.14 -16.52
C MET A 146 -3.31 -4.48 -18.01
N ASP A 147 -3.93 -3.58 -18.78
CA ASP A 147 -3.87 -3.59 -20.24
C ASP A 147 -2.48 -3.13 -20.70
N LEU A 148 -1.71 -4.03 -21.31
CA LEU A 148 -0.31 -3.82 -21.66
C LEU A 148 0.06 -4.57 -22.93
N TYR A 149 0.77 -3.90 -23.85
CA TYR A 149 1.30 -4.52 -25.06
C TYR A 149 0.22 -5.22 -25.90
N GLY A 150 -1.01 -4.69 -25.88
CA GLY A 150 -2.16 -5.27 -26.57
C GLY A 150 -2.75 -6.52 -25.91
N LYS A 151 -2.39 -6.82 -24.66
CA LYS A 151 -2.92 -7.92 -23.85
C LYS A 151 -3.61 -7.38 -22.60
N VAL A 152 -4.66 -8.06 -22.16
CA VAL A 152 -5.31 -7.84 -20.86
C VAL A 152 -4.72 -8.85 -19.87
N LEU A 153 -3.87 -8.42 -18.94
CA LEU A 153 -3.13 -9.34 -18.06
C LEU A 153 -3.68 -9.42 -16.64
N GLY A 154 -4.73 -8.65 -16.36
CA GLY A 154 -5.40 -8.63 -15.08
C GLY A 154 -6.69 -7.83 -15.12
N PHE A 155 -7.29 -7.64 -13.96
CA PHE A 155 -8.51 -6.88 -13.75
C PHE A 155 -8.55 -6.28 -12.33
N ALA A 156 -9.40 -5.28 -12.08
CA ALA A 156 -9.53 -4.66 -10.76
C ALA A 156 -10.03 -5.66 -9.70
N GLN A 157 -9.56 -5.52 -8.46
CA GLN A 157 -10.13 -6.28 -7.33
C GLN A 157 -11.41 -5.62 -6.78
N TYR A 158 -11.45 -4.29 -6.76
CA TYR A 158 -12.57 -3.49 -6.28
C TYR A 158 -12.87 -2.34 -7.23
N PRO A 159 -14.12 -1.85 -7.26
CA PRO A 159 -14.40 -0.61 -7.95
C PRO A 159 -13.64 0.52 -7.26
N MET A 160 -13.11 1.44 -8.06
CA MET A 160 -12.43 2.62 -7.52
C MET A 160 -13.40 3.69 -7.01
N SER A 161 -14.71 3.49 -7.14
CA SER A 161 -15.73 4.45 -6.70
C SER A 161 -15.54 4.87 -5.23
N GLY A 162 -15.69 6.17 -4.97
CA GLY A 162 -15.55 6.74 -3.64
C GLY A 162 -14.10 6.84 -3.12
N PHE A 163 -13.08 6.47 -3.91
CA PHE A 163 -11.67 6.62 -3.56
C PHE A 163 -11.07 7.89 -4.19
N PRO A 164 -10.86 8.99 -3.46
CA PRO A 164 -10.44 10.26 -4.06
C PRO A 164 -8.96 10.25 -4.45
N VAL A 165 -8.62 9.67 -5.60
CA VAL A 165 -7.26 9.64 -6.15
C VAL A 165 -6.79 11.08 -6.40
N TRP A 166 -5.92 11.64 -5.55
CA TRP A 166 -5.26 12.95 -5.72
C TRP A 166 -6.07 14.04 -6.45
N PRO A 167 -7.29 14.40 -5.99
CA PRO A 167 -8.08 15.45 -6.64
C PRO A 167 -7.38 16.82 -6.54
N LEU A 168 -7.62 17.69 -7.53
CA LEU A 168 -7.32 19.11 -7.44
C LEU A 168 -8.38 19.77 -6.55
N VAL A 169 -7.96 20.28 -5.40
CA VAL A 169 -8.80 20.91 -4.38
C VAL A 169 -8.52 22.39 -4.25
N TYR A 170 -9.50 23.12 -3.72
CA TYR A 170 -9.39 24.55 -3.46
C TYR A 170 -10.16 24.97 -2.21
N ASN A 171 -9.77 26.12 -1.64
CA ASN A 171 -10.45 26.74 -0.51
C ASN A 171 -11.56 27.67 -1.03
N ILE A 172 -12.83 27.30 -0.82
CA ILE A 172 -13.99 28.01 -1.36
C ILE A 172 -14.07 29.44 -0.83
N ASP A 173 -13.83 29.64 0.47
CA ASP A 173 -13.93 30.95 1.10
C ASP A 173 -12.84 31.90 0.61
N TYR A 174 -11.62 31.39 0.42
CA TYR A 174 -10.57 32.18 -0.22
C TYR A 174 -10.94 32.61 -1.64
N LEU A 175 -11.68 31.80 -2.40
CA LEU A 175 -12.18 32.20 -3.73
C LEU A 175 -13.30 33.24 -3.63
N LYS A 176 -14.26 33.07 -2.71
CA LYS A 176 -15.36 34.03 -2.48
C LYS A 176 -14.85 35.41 -2.07
N GLU A 177 -13.75 35.47 -1.32
CA GLU A 177 -13.12 36.73 -0.92
C GLU A 177 -12.31 37.41 -2.03
N CYS A 178 -11.97 36.70 -3.10
CA CYS A 178 -11.01 37.14 -4.12
C CYS A 178 -11.65 38.08 -5.14
N THR A 179 -11.66 39.39 -4.85
CA THR A 179 -12.33 40.39 -5.70
C THR A 179 -11.75 40.52 -7.12
N THR A 180 -10.52 40.06 -7.36
CA THR A 180 -9.94 40.04 -8.71
C THR A 180 -10.63 39.04 -9.65
N LEU A 181 -11.31 38.03 -9.09
CA LEU A 181 -12.11 37.06 -9.85
C LEU A 181 -13.44 37.63 -10.36
N GLU A 182 -13.96 38.70 -9.75
CA GLU A 182 -15.18 39.38 -10.23
C GLU A 182 -15.08 39.76 -11.71
N ASN A 183 -13.86 40.08 -12.16
CA ASN A 183 -13.57 40.31 -13.56
C ASN A 183 -13.39 38.97 -14.32
N GLY A 184 -14.50 38.41 -14.79
CA GLY A 184 -14.55 37.27 -15.71
C GLY A 184 -15.10 35.97 -15.10
N TYR A 185 -15.17 35.90 -13.76
CA TYR A 185 -15.61 34.72 -13.02
C TYR A 185 -16.62 35.08 -11.92
N ALA A 186 -17.51 36.03 -12.16
CA ALA A 186 -18.69 36.26 -11.34
C ALA A 186 -19.97 36.06 -12.16
N ASP A 187 -21.02 35.57 -11.49
CA ASP A 187 -22.36 35.46 -12.07
C ASP A 187 -23.06 36.84 -12.13
N GLU A 188 -24.29 36.87 -12.65
CA GLU A 188 -25.09 38.11 -12.77
C GLU A 188 -25.42 38.76 -11.42
N ASN A 189 -25.34 38.02 -10.31
CA ASN A 189 -25.58 38.48 -8.95
C ASN A 189 -24.29 38.89 -8.23
N GLY A 190 -23.13 38.77 -8.88
CA GLY A 190 -21.82 39.07 -8.30
C GLY A 190 -21.23 37.93 -7.47
N ASN A 191 -21.80 36.73 -7.48
CA ASN A 191 -21.19 35.58 -6.82
C ASN A 191 -20.03 35.04 -7.66
N ILE A 192 -18.92 34.72 -7.03
CA ILE A 192 -17.78 34.09 -7.70
C ILE A 192 -18.19 32.70 -8.22
N ILE A 193 -17.93 32.45 -9.50
CA ILE A 193 -18.11 31.15 -10.15
C ILE A 193 -16.94 30.25 -9.73
N LEU A 194 -17.26 29.14 -9.08
CA LEU A 194 -16.27 28.18 -8.59
C LEU A 194 -15.74 27.29 -9.72
N PRO A 195 -14.52 26.73 -9.59
CA PRO A 195 -13.96 25.80 -10.57
C PRO A 195 -14.86 24.62 -10.94
N ALA A 196 -15.60 24.04 -9.97
CA ALA A 196 -16.54 22.96 -10.24
C ALA A 196 -17.70 23.38 -11.17
N GLN A 197 -18.17 24.63 -11.06
CA GLN A 197 -19.18 25.19 -11.96
C GLN A 197 -18.58 25.41 -13.35
N LEU A 198 -17.34 25.94 -13.44
CA LEU A 198 -16.64 26.08 -14.72
C LEU A 198 -16.41 24.74 -15.41
N TRP A 199 -16.15 23.67 -14.65
CA TRP A 199 -16.08 22.30 -15.16
C TRP A 199 -17.40 21.86 -15.76
N GLN A 200 -18.49 22.00 -15.00
CA GLN A 200 -19.84 21.65 -15.46
C GLN A 200 -20.28 22.45 -16.71
N GLU A 201 -19.80 23.69 -16.84
CA GLU A 201 -20.01 24.54 -18.02
C GLU A 201 -19.11 24.18 -19.22
N GLY A 202 -18.17 23.25 -19.08
CA GLY A 202 -17.19 22.89 -20.11
C GLY A 202 -16.16 23.99 -20.40
N ARG A 203 -15.95 24.91 -19.45
CA ARG A 203 -15.04 26.06 -19.56
C ARG A 203 -13.71 25.85 -18.83
N TRP A 204 -13.58 24.79 -18.05
CA TRP A 204 -12.37 24.50 -17.27
C TRP A 204 -11.26 23.86 -18.11
N ASP A 205 -10.46 24.70 -18.76
CA ASP A 205 -9.30 24.33 -19.59
C ASP A 205 -8.02 25.04 -19.12
N TRP A 206 -6.87 24.70 -19.73
CA TRP A 206 -5.58 25.26 -19.30
C TRP A 206 -5.50 26.80 -19.34
N PRO A 207 -5.95 27.49 -20.41
CA PRO A 207 -6.00 28.96 -20.41
C PRO A 207 -6.86 29.53 -19.28
N THR A 208 -8.04 28.95 -19.05
CA THR A 208 -8.95 29.38 -17.97
C THR A 208 -8.32 29.15 -16.61
N PHE A 209 -7.70 27.98 -16.39
CA PHE A 209 -7.00 27.66 -15.16
C PHE A 209 -5.87 28.65 -14.86
N LYS A 210 -5.00 28.92 -15.86
CA LYS A 210 -3.90 29.89 -15.71
C LYS A 210 -4.41 31.29 -15.41
N ASP A 211 -5.44 31.77 -16.10
CA ASP A 211 -6.03 33.10 -15.86
C ASP A 211 -6.69 33.18 -14.48
N TYR A 212 -7.43 32.15 -14.07
CA TYR A 212 -8.06 32.05 -12.76
C TYR A 212 -7.01 32.11 -11.63
N LEU A 213 -5.97 31.28 -11.71
CA LEU A 213 -4.87 31.30 -10.74
C LEU A 213 -4.09 32.62 -10.75
N SER A 214 -3.90 33.25 -11.90
CA SER A 214 -3.24 34.57 -12.00
C SER A 214 -4.03 35.65 -11.24
N LYS A 215 -5.36 35.62 -11.30
CA LYS A 215 -6.22 36.54 -10.55
C LYS A 215 -6.14 36.26 -9.05
N VAL A 216 -6.14 34.99 -8.65
CA VAL A 216 -5.95 34.58 -7.25
C VAL A 216 -4.60 35.06 -6.71
N LYS A 217 -3.52 34.86 -7.48
CA LYS A 217 -2.17 35.35 -7.15
C LYS A 217 -2.14 36.86 -6.95
N ALA A 218 -2.78 37.60 -7.87
CA ALA A 218 -2.84 39.05 -7.82
C ALA A 218 -3.53 39.59 -6.55
N TYR A 219 -4.48 38.82 -5.99
CA TYR A 219 -5.22 39.19 -4.78
C TYR A 219 -4.48 38.81 -3.49
N TYR A 220 -3.88 37.61 -3.45
CA TYR A 220 -3.23 37.07 -2.27
C TYR A 220 -1.72 37.33 -2.25
N TYR A 221 -0.98 36.59 -3.08
CA TYR A 221 0.47 36.59 -3.09
C TYR A 221 1.07 37.96 -3.41
N ASP A 222 0.61 38.63 -4.47
CA ASP A 222 1.16 39.92 -4.90
C ASP A 222 0.86 41.06 -3.92
N GLN A 223 -0.19 40.90 -3.10
CA GLN A 223 -0.52 41.85 -2.02
C GLN A 223 0.18 41.49 -0.70
N GLY A 224 0.96 40.41 -0.66
CA GLY A 224 1.60 39.92 0.56
C GLY A 224 0.59 39.51 1.65
N ARG A 225 -0.60 39.03 1.26
CA ARG A 225 -1.61 38.59 2.23
C ARG A 225 -1.11 37.35 2.96
N ILE A 226 -1.12 37.44 4.28
CA ILE A 226 -0.68 36.38 5.16
C ILE A 226 -1.90 35.57 5.60
N GLY A 227 -1.76 34.25 5.59
CA GLY A 227 -2.78 33.31 6.02
C GLY A 227 -2.19 32.13 6.75
N GLY A 228 -3.10 31.31 7.23
CA GLY A 228 -2.80 30.03 7.83
C GLY A 228 -2.08 30.05 9.17
N THR A 229 -1.81 28.85 9.69
CA THR A 229 -1.32 28.66 11.06
C THR A 229 0.13 29.06 11.27
N ARG A 230 0.97 29.08 10.21
CA ARG A 230 2.37 29.52 10.28
C ARG A 230 2.58 30.99 9.91
N GLY A 231 1.53 31.70 9.51
CA GLY A 231 1.60 33.12 9.16
C GLY A 231 2.48 33.39 7.93
N ARG A 232 2.34 32.58 6.88
CA ARG A 232 3.05 32.72 5.60
C ARG A 232 2.16 33.44 4.56
N VAL A 233 2.78 33.93 3.49
CA VAL A 233 2.03 34.49 2.35
C VAL A 233 1.17 33.40 1.74
N ILE A 234 -0.08 33.73 1.39
CA ILE A 234 -1.00 32.80 0.74
C ILE A 234 -0.61 32.67 -0.74
N HIS A 235 -0.21 31.47 -1.14
CA HIS A 235 0.08 31.15 -2.54
C HIS A 235 -1.21 30.86 -3.31
N ALA A 236 -1.26 31.22 -4.60
CA ALA A 236 -2.41 30.90 -5.44
C ALA A 236 -2.51 29.40 -5.70
N TYR A 237 -1.37 28.79 -6.00
CA TYR A 237 -1.26 27.37 -6.28
C TYR A 237 0.08 26.86 -5.76
N GLU A 238 0.01 25.97 -4.77
CA GLU A 238 1.16 25.27 -4.23
C GLU A 238 1.01 23.79 -4.56
N GLU A 239 2.01 23.19 -5.20
CA GLU A 239 1.84 21.88 -5.80
C GLU A 239 3.13 21.06 -5.85
N ASP A 240 2.99 19.74 -5.69
CA ASP A 240 4.02 18.81 -6.15
C ASP A 240 3.94 18.72 -7.68
N TYR A 241 4.76 19.51 -8.37
CA TYR A 241 4.70 19.58 -9.83
C TYR A 241 5.02 18.26 -10.55
N ARG A 242 5.53 17.23 -9.86
CA ARG A 242 5.64 15.88 -10.42
C ARG A 242 4.26 15.23 -10.53
N GLN A 243 3.39 15.44 -9.54
CA GLN A 243 1.99 15.03 -9.59
C GLN A 243 1.20 15.90 -10.56
N ALA A 244 1.42 17.21 -10.57
CA ALA A 244 0.79 18.08 -11.55
C ALA A 244 1.07 17.64 -12.99
N TYR A 245 2.32 17.26 -13.28
CA TYR A 245 2.71 16.71 -14.58
C TYR A 245 1.90 15.46 -14.94
N ASN A 246 1.80 14.49 -14.02
CA ASN A 246 1.03 13.26 -14.24
C ASN A 246 -0.42 13.57 -14.65
N PHE A 247 -1.11 14.39 -13.84
CA PHE A 247 -2.53 14.65 -14.03
C PHE A 247 -2.83 15.60 -15.19
N LEU A 248 -2.02 16.63 -15.41
CA LEU A 248 -2.20 17.53 -16.56
C LEU A 248 -1.87 16.83 -17.88
N MET A 249 -0.87 15.95 -17.92
CA MET A 249 -0.57 15.18 -19.12
C MET A 249 -1.73 14.25 -19.49
N ALA A 250 -2.30 13.57 -18.50
CA ALA A 250 -3.50 12.75 -18.68
C ALA A 250 -4.73 13.57 -19.09
N ALA A 251 -4.94 14.75 -18.48
CA ALA A 251 -5.97 15.70 -18.90
C ALA A 251 -5.74 16.26 -20.32
N ASN A 252 -4.51 16.16 -20.84
CA ASN A 252 -4.14 16.45 -22.23
C ASN A 252 -4.14 15.19 -23.13
N GLY A 253 -4.70 14.09 -22.64
CA GLY A 253 -4.99 12.88 -23.40
C GLY A 253 -3.80 11.99 -23.69
N GLU A 254 -2.78 12.02 -22.83
CA GLU A 254 -1.58 11.20 -22.97
C GLU A 254 -1.24 10.41 -21.70
N PHE A 255 -0.56 9.28 -21.87
CA PHE A 255 -0.10 8.39 -20.80
C PHE A 255 1.42 8.47 -20.64
N ILE A 256 1.93 8.18 -19.46
CA ILE A 256 3.37 7.92 -19.27
C ILE A 256 3.74 6.69 -20.08
N VAL A 257 2.96 5.62 -19.89
CA VAL A 257 3.01 4.40 -20.69
C VAL A 257 1.60 4.11 -21.22
N ARG A 258 1.45 4.14 -22.54
CA ARG A 258 0.18 3.87 -23.22
C ARG A 258 -0.26 2.41 -23.04
N PRO A 259 -1.54 2.08 -23.23
CA PRO A 259 -2.04 0.70 -23.16
C PRO A 259 -1.34 -0.29 -24.12
N ASP A 260 -0.80 0.19 -25.25
CA ASP A 260 0.01 -0.62 -26.16
C ASP A 260 1.46 -0.84 -25.66
N GLY A 261 1.79 -0.30 -24.49
CA GLY A 261 3.09 -0.35 -23.85
C GLY A 261 4.17 0.52 -24.48
N THR A 262 3.80 1.49 -25.33
CA THR A 262 4.70 2.54 -25.82
C THR A 262 4.76 3.72 -24.84
N LEU A 263 5.86 4.47 -24.85
CA LEU A 263 6.02 5.65 -24.00
C LEU A 263 5.32 6.88 -24.60
N GLY A 264 4.59 7.63 -23.76
CA GLY A 264 4.03 8.93 -24.13
C GLY A 264 4.87 10.12 -23.64
N VAL A 265 5.94 9.87 -22.88
CA VAL A 265 6.74 10.90 -22.20
C VAL A 265 7.38 11.93 -23.14
N ASN A 266 7.63 11.61 -24.41
CA ASN A 266 8.19 12.51 -25.43
C ASN A 266 7.18 13.00 -26.47
N SER A 267 5.88 12.77 -26.25
CA SER A 267 4.82 13.26 -27.14
C SER A 267 4.69 14.78 -27.07
N GLU A 268 4.02 15.37 -28.07
CA GLU A 268 3.66 16.79 -28.01
C GLU A 268 2.83 17.12 -26.77
N ALA A 269 1.92 16.24 -26.36
CA ALA A 269 1.08 16.47 -25.18
C ALA A 269 1.90 16.52 -23.88
N SER A 270 2.89 15.65 -23.75
CA SER A 270 3.82 15.62 -22.61
C SER A 270 4.72 16.87 -22.59
N ILE A 271 5.30 17.24 -23.73
CA ILE A 271 6.15 18.44 -23.82
C ILE A 271 5.34 19.71 -23.53
N GLU A 272 4.15 19.86 -24.10
CA GLU A 272 3.24 20.98 -23.81
C GLU A 272 2.88 21.05 -22.32
N THR A 273 2.75 19.91 -21.63
CA THR A 273 2.49 19.86 -20.18
C THR A 273 3.66 20.40 -19.37
N ILE A 274 4.89 19.98 -19.70
CA ILE A 274 6.09 20.50 -19.03
C ILE A 274 6.21 22.00 -19.26
N GLU A 275 6.03 22.46 -20.51
CA GLU A 275 6.10 23.87 -20.87
C GLU A 275 5.03 24.70 -20.14
N PHE A 276 3.80 24.18 -20.02
CA PHE A 276 2.74 24.83 -19.24
C PHE A 276 3.10 24.95 -17.75
N LEU A 277 3.68 23.90 -17.15
CA LEU A 277 4.13 23.95 -15.75
C LEU A 277 5.33 24.90 -15.57
N GLN A 278 6.27 24.93 -16.52
CA GLN A 278 7.36 25.90 -16.54
C GLN A 278 6.84 27.34 -16.65
N ASP A 279 5.77 27.58 -17.42
CA ASP A 279 5.11 28.88 -17.52
C ASP A 279 4.49 29.29 -16.17
N LEU A 280 3.79 28.38 -15.49
CA LEU A 280 3.22 28.67 -14.17
C LEU A 280 4.30 28.97 -13.13
N MET A 281 5.42 28.24 -13.14
CA MET A 281 6.58 28.52 -12.28
C MET A 281 7.22 29.87 -12.59
N ARG A 282 7.47 30.16 -13.87
CA ARG A 282 8.13 31.39 -14.32
C ARG A 282 7.33 32.64 -14.01
N GLU A 283 6.00 32.53 -14.05
CA GLU A 283 5.07 33.61 -13.71
C GLU A 283 4.75 33.66 -12.21
N GLU A 284 5.39 32.81 -11.39
CA GLU A 284 5.18 32.67 -9.94
C GLU A 284 3.72 32.37 -9.57
N ILE A 285 2.96 31.81 -10.52
CA ILE A 285 1.57 31.35 -10.30
C ILE A 285 1.57 30.06 -9.49
N MET A 286 2.48 29.15 -9.83
CA MET A 286 2.75 27.92 -9.10
C MET A 286 3.97 28.09 -8.21
N TRP A 287 3.94 27.49 -7.03
CA TRP A 287 5.03 27.43 -6.08
C TRP A 287 5.13 26.03 -5.46
N ALA A 288 6.30 25.67 -4.92
CA ALA A 288 6.49 24.43 -4.16
C ALA A 288 7.55 24.63 -3.07
N GLU A 289 7.29 24.07 -1.89
CA GLU A 289 8.31 23.89 -0.85
C GLU A 289 9.16 22.66 -1.21
N THR A 290 10.48 22.82 -1.35
CA THR A 290 11.40 21.75 -1.81
C THR A 290 12.31 21.24 -0.71
N TYR A 291 12.84 20.03 -0.89
CA TYR A 291 13.99 19.55 -0.11
C TYR A 291 15.26 20.40 -0.37
N ASP A 292 16.34 20.06 0.35
CA ASP A 292 17.63 20.76 0.29
C ASP A 292 18.31 20.74 -1.09
N ASP A 293 17.83 19.91 -2.01
CA ASP A 293 18.30 19.86 -3.40
C ASP A 293 17.81 21.04 -4.25
N GLY A 294 16.80 21.77 -3.77
CA GLY A 294 16.25 22.97 -4.40
C GLY A 294 15.35 22.71 -5.61
N TYR A 295 15.00 21.46 -5.91
CA TYR A 295 14.12 21.12 -7.04
C TYR A 295 13.21 19.92 -6.79
N THR A 296 13.29 19.21 -5.69
CA THR A 296 12.36 18.13 -5.39
C THR A 296 11.29 18.65 -4.42
N PRO A 297 10.01 18.70 -4.80
CA PRO A 297 8.94 19.06 -3.88
C PRO A 297 8.91 18.09 -2.69
N GLY A 298 8.72 18.65 -1.50
CA GLY A 298 8.57 17.86 -0.30
C GLY A 298 7.33 16.97 -0.36
N TRP A 299 7.47 15.72 0.07
CA TRP A 299 6.41 14.72 -0.07
C TRP A 299 5.15 15.16 0.69
N THR A 300 4.07 15.43 -0.04
CA THR A 300 2.75 15.84 0.50
C THR A 300 2.73 17.17 1.27
N TRP A 301 3.79 17.98 1.19
CA TRP A 301 3.85 19.26 1.90
C TRP A 301 2.78 20.23 1.43
N ASN A 302 2.51 20.27 0.12
CA ASN A 302 1.44 21.06 -0.49
C ASN A 302 0.06 20.80 0.16
N GLY A 303 -0.28 19.55 0.44
CA GLY A 303 -1.53 19.18 1.12
C GLY A 303 -1.58 19.63 2.59
N ASN A 304 -0.46 19.52 3.31
CA ASN A 304 -0.36 20.01 4.69
C ASN A 304 -0.44 21.55 4.77
N ASN A 305 0.15 22.22 3.77
CA ASN A 305 0.17 23.69 3.68
C ASN A 305 -1.22 24.22 3.29
N PHE A 306 -1.95 23.53 2.40
CA PHE A 306 -3.37 23.79 2.15
C PHE A 306 -4.22 23.61 3.40
N SER A 307 -4.05 22.49 4.12
CA SER A 307 -4.75 22.24 5.38
C SER A 307 -4.49 23.34 6.41
N SER A 308 -3.29 23.93 6.36
CA SER A 308 -2.88 25.03 7.23
C SER A 308 -3.41 26.40 6.79
N GLY A 309 -4.00 26.54 5.59
CA GLY A 309 -4.53 27.81 5.06
C GLY A 309 -3.52 28.67 4.30
N GLU A 310 -2.45 28.06 3.77
CA GLU A 310 -1.30 28.77 3.17
C GLU A 310 -1.30 28.77 1.63
N THR A 311 -2.21 28.02 1.01
CA THR A 311 -2.42 28.03 -0.44
C THR A 311 -3.91 27.95 -0.76
N VAL A 312 -4.32 28.53 -1.88
CA VAL A 312 -5.71 28.49 -2.36
C VAL A 312 -6.01 27.20 -3.11
N PHE A 313 -5.11 26.74 -3.98
CA PHE A 313 -5.23 25.51 -4.76
C PHE A 313 -4.08 24.54 -4.45
N THR A 314 -4.40 23.24 -4.49
CA THR A 314 -3.41 22.15 -4.50
C THR A 314 -4.05 20.81 -4.89
N SER A 315 -3.25 19.82 -5.24
CA SER A 315 -3.67 18.41 -5.25
C SER A 315 -3.55 17.80 -3.85
N MET A 316 -4.47 16.91 -3.47
CA MET A 316 -4.51 16.37 -2.11
C MET A 316 -4.54 14.84 -2.09
N PRO A 317 -3.58 14.14 -1.46
CA PRO A 317 -3.71 12.70 -1.28
C PRO A 317 -4.93 12.38 -0.41
N HIS A 318 -5.67 11.33 -0.77
CA HIS A 318 -6.89 10.93 -0.05
C HIS A 318 -6.69 10.79 1.47
N TRP A 319 -5.55 10.27 1.91
CA TRP A 319 -5.25 10.08 3.33
C TRP A 319 -5.05 11.38 4.13
N LEU A 320 -4.90 12.53 3.46
CA LEU A 320 -4.84 13.85 4.10
C LEU A 320 -6.17 14.62 4.03
N MET A 321 -7.18 14.12 3.30
CA MET A 321 -8.42 14.89 3.11
C MET A 321 -9.22 15.06 4.41
N ASP A 322 -9.26 14.04 5.27
CA ASP A 322 -10.01 14.11 6.54
C ASP A 322 -9.41 15.19 7.47
N SER A 323 -8.08 15.28 7.54
CA SER A 323 -7.39 16.31 8.34
C SER A 323 -7.51 17.69 7.71
N ALA A 324 -7.49 17.79 6.38
CA ALA A 324 -7.70 19.04 5.66
C ALA A 324 -9.10 19.61 5.95
N VAL A 325 -10.17 18.82 5.76
CA VAL A 325 -11.55 19.25 6.03
C VAL A 325 -11.71 19.69 7.49
N SER A 326 -11.16 18.94 8.43
CA SER A 326 -11.22 19.28 9.85
C SER A 326 -10.54 20.63 10.13
N SER A 327 -9.39 20.88 9.49
CA SER A 327 -8.62 22.11 9.68
C SER A 327 -9.30 23.33 9.05
N LEU A 328 -9.88 23.18 7.86
CA LEU A 328 -10.67 24.23 7.21
C LEU A 328 -11.93 24.54 8.02
N THR A 329 -12.67 23.51 8.46
CA THR A 329 -13.87 23.68 9.29
C THR A 329 -13.57 24.42 10.58
N ALA A 330 -12.43 24.15 11.23
CA ALA A 330 -12.00 24.85 12.44
C ALA A 330 -11.76 26.36 12.22
N ARG A 331 -11.48 26.77 10.97
CA ARG A 331 -11.37 28.18 10.55
C ARG A 331 -12.66 28.76 9.98
N GLY A 332 -13.72 27.96 9.87
CA GLY A 332 -14.96 28.36 9.21
C GLY A 332 -14.84 28.39 7.69
N GLU A 333 -13.93 27.60 7.12
CA GLU A 333 -13.66 27.50 5.68
C GLU A 333 -14.18 26.17 5.12
N GLU A 334 -14.45 26.15 3.81
CA GLU A 334 -14.93 24.98 3.08
C GLU A 334 -13.95 24.55 1.97
N MET A 335 -13.84 23.23 1.77
CA MET A 335 -13.05 22.64 0.68
C MET A 335 -13.95 22.39 -0.53
N GLY A 336 -13.47 22.77 -1.71
CA GLY A 336 -14.02 22.36 -3.00
C GLY A 336 -13.06 21.47 -3.76
N MET A 337 -13.55 20.83 -4.83
CA MET A 337 -12.73 20.08 -5.77
C MET A 337 -13.14 20.36 -7.21
N VAL A 338 -12.23 20.08 -8.13
CA VAL A 338 -12.49 20.10 -9.57
C VAL A 338 -11.57 19.08 -10.24
N PRO A 339 -12.01 18.40 -11.31
CA PRO A 339 -11.10 17.67 -12.18
C PRO A 339 -9.99 18.57 -12.71
N TRP A 340 -8.86 17.97 -13.07
CA TRP A 340 -7.77 18.73 -13.68
C TRP A 340 -8.23 19.34 -15.02
N PRO A 341 -7.80 20.57 -15.35
CA PRO A 341 -8.33 21.31 -16.50
C PRO A 341 -8.02 20.60 -17.81
N VAL A 342 -8.99 20.62 -18.74
CA VAL A 342 -8.87 19.96 -20.04
C VAL A 342 -7.70 20.56 -20.83
N GLY A 343 -6.81 19.68 -21.30
CA GLY A 343 -5.63 20.06 -22.05
C GLY A 343 -5.91 20.43 -23.52
N PRO A 344 -4.99 21.15 -24.17
CA PRO A 344 -5.16 21.64 -25.53
C PRO A 344 -5.39 20.55 -26.59
N LYS A 345 -4.79 19.36 -26.46
CA LYS A 345 -4.97 18.26 -27.41
C LYS A 345 -6.36 17.67 -27.34
N VAL A 346 -6.84 17.36 -26.13
CA VAL A 346 -8.21 16.88 -25.88
C VAL A 346 -9.22 17.92 -26.36
N LYS A 347 -9.00 19.20 -26.05
CA LYS A 347 -9.90 20.27 -26.50
C LYS A 347 -9.96 20.42 -28.02
N ALA A 348 -8.84 20.20 -28.72
CA ALA A 348 -8.75 20.34 -30.16
C ALA A 348 -9.30 19.12 -30.94
N ASP A 349 -9.10 17.91 -30.42
CA ASP A 349 -9.45 16.65 -31.08
C ASP A 349 -9.80 15.56 -30.05
N PRO A 350 -11.00 15.61 -29.44
CA PRO A 350 -11.40 14.69 -28.36
C PRO A 350 -11.62 13.25 -28.82
N ASP A 351 -11.83 13.03 -30.12
CA ASP A 351 -11.96 11.67 -30.69
C ASP A 351 -10.61 10.95 -30.71
N ARG A 352 -9.51 11.71 -30.84
CA ARG A 352 -8.14 11.19 -30.84
C ARG A 352 -7.50 11.21 -29.47
N TYR A 353 -7.74 12.25 -28.69
CA TYR A 353 -7.16 12.47 -27.37
C TYR A 353 -8.28 12.46 -26.34
N GLN A 354 -8.33 11.42 -25.52
CA GLN A 354 -9.37 11.28 -24.50
C GLN A 354 -8.90 11.85 -23.17
N TYR A 355 -9.72 12.73 -22.58
CA TYR A 355 -9.55 13.12 -21.19
C TYR A 355 -9.55 11.87 -20.32
N HIS A 356 -8.58 11.76 -19.41
CA HIS A 356 -8.58 10.71 -18.42
C HIS A 356 -7.84 11.15 -17.15
N VAL A 357 -8.07 10.38 -16.10
CA VAL A 357 -7.40 10.51 -14.81
C VAL A 357 -6.45 9.33 -14.67
N PRO A 358 -5.13 9.56 -14.53
CA PRO A 358 -4.18 8.49 -14.44
C PRO A 358 -4.37 7.77 -13.10
N PHE A 359 -4.51 6.46 -13.18
CA PHE A 359 -4.59 5.56 -12.04
C PHE A 359 -3.40 4.61 -12.09
N PHE A 360 -2.48 4.75 -11.13
CA PHE A 360 -1.21 4.02 -11.13
C PHE A 360 -1.29 2.60 -10.56
N GLY A 361 -2.52 2.11 -10.35
CA GLY A 361 -2.80 0.77 -9.88
C GLY A 361 -3.23 0.75 -8.41
N GLY A 362 -4.24 -0.07 -8.16
CA GLY A 362 -4.68 -0.43 -6.82
C GLY A 362 -4.52 -1.93 -6.66
N ASN A 363 -5.42 -2.53 -5.92
CA ASN A 363 -5.48 -3.98 -5.84
C ASN A 363 -6.05 -4.55 -7.15
N THR A 364 -5.35 -5.51 -7.74
CA THR A 364 -5.73 -6.14 -9.01
C THR A 364 -5.73 -7.66 -8.87
N MET A 365 -6.28 -8.34 -9.85
CA MET A 365 -6.35 -9.79 -9.91
C MET A 365 -5.95 -10.27 -11.30
N GLY A 366 -5.58 -11.53 -11.42
CA GLY A 366 -5.32 -12.17 -12.71
C GLY A 366 -5.68 -13.65 -12.67
N ILE A 367 -5.74 -14.27 -13.85
CA ILE A 367 -5.85 -15.73 -13.95
C ILE A 367 -4.45 -16.31 -14.04
N ALA A 368 -4.12 -17.27 -13.17
CA ALA A 368 -2.81 -17.89 -13.18
C ALA A 368 -2.60 -18.75 -14.44
N LYS A 369 -1.38 -18.79 -14.99
CA LYS A 369 -1.02 -19.71 -16.08
C LYS A 369 -1.16 -21.16 -15.64
N GLY A 370 -1.55 -22.02 -16.60
CA GLY A 370 -1.79 -23.44 -16.37
C GLY A 370 -3.26 -23.81 -16.15
N ILE A 371 -4.12 -22.83 -15.88
CA ILE A 371 -5.57 -23.03 -15.86
C ILE A 371 -6.10 -23.15 -17.29
N ASP A 372 -6.94 -24.15 -17.57
CA ASP A 372 -7.50 -24.34 -18.90
C ASP A 372 -8.53 -23.26 -19.27
N ALA A 373 -8.82 -23.12 -20.57
CA ALA A 373 -9.66 -22.04 -21.09
C ALA A 373 -11.11 -22.07 -20.58
N GLU A 374 -11.69 -23.25 -20.35
CA GLU A 374 -13.06 -23.36 -19.85
C GLU A 374 -13.13 -22.92 -18.39
N THR A 375 -12.16 -23.38 -17.57
CA THR A 375 -12.05 -22.98 -16.17
C THR A 375 -11.73 -21.49 -16.02
N ALA A 376 -10.83 -20.94 -16.85
CA ALA A 376 -10.51 -19.52 -16.84
C ALA A 376 -11.74 -18.65 -17.17
N LYS A 377 -12.49 -19.02 -18.21
CA LYS A 377 -13.75 -18.34 -18.55
C LYS A 377 -14.76 -18.38 -17.41
N LEU A 378 -14.94 -19.56 -16.80
CA LEU A 378 -15.87 -19.75 -15.70
C LEU A 378 -15.46 -18.98 -14.44
N ALA A 379 -14.16 -18.89 -14.15
CA ALA A 379 -13.63 -18.12 -13.03
C ALA A 379 -13.94 -16.62 -13.18
N ILE A 380 -13.71 -16.06 -14.37
CA ILE A 380 -14.03 -14.65 -14.68
C ILE A 380 -15.54 -14.40 -14.52
N GLN A 381 -16.37 -15.26 -15.10
CA GLN A 381 -17.84 -15.15 -14.99
C GLN A 381 -18.32 -15.22 -13.54
N ALA A 382 -17.76 -16.13 -12.74
CA ALA A 382 -18.13 -16.29 -11.34
C ALA A 382 -17.74 -15.06 -10.51
N TRP A 383 -16.54 -14.51 -10.72
CA TRP A 383 -16.09 -13.30 -10.01
C TRP A 383 -16.88 -12.05 -10.40
N ALA A 384 -17.15 -11.86 -11.69
CA ALA A 384 -17.97 -10.77 -12.19
C ALA A 384 -19.40 -10.83 -11.63
N MET A 385 -20.02 -12.02 -11.65
CA MET A 385 -21.35 -12.23 -11.08
C MET A 385 -21.38 -12.02 -9.56
N TYR A 386 -20.37 -12.52 -8.83
CA TYR A 386 -20.24 -12.33 -7.38
C TYR A 386 -20.30 -10.85 -7.00
N ASN A 387 -19.56 -9.99 -7.71
CA ASN A 387 -19.55 -8.56 -7.45
C ASN A 387 -20.88 -7.89 -7.84
N ALA A 388 -21.39 -8.13 -9.06
CA ALA A 388 -22.64 -7.52 -9.52
C ALA A 388 -23.84 -7.88 -8.61
N GLU A 389 -23.93 -9.14 -8.17
CA GLU A 389 -24.98 -9.58 -7.25
C GLU A 389 -24.75 -9.07 -5.83
N THR A 390 -23.51 -8.83 -5.40
CA THR A 390 -23.22 -8.14 -4.13
C THR A 390 -23.83 -6.74 -4.13
N PHE A 391 -23.63 -5.95 -5.19
CA PHE A 391 -24.21 -4.60 -5.28
C PHE A 391 -25.73 -4.63 -5.32
N LYS A 392 -26.34 -5.55 -6.07
CA LYS A 392 -27.81 -5.72 -6.06
C LYS A 392 -28.34 -6.10 -4.68
N ASN A 393 -27.63 -6.95 -3.95
CA ASN A 393 -28.01 -7.36 -2.61
C ASN A 393 -27.82 -6.25 -1.56
N LEU A 394 -27.02 -5.22 -1.84
CA LEU A 394 -26.96 -3.98 -1.06
C LEU A 394 -28.15 -3.03 -1.33
N GLY A 395 -28.98 -3.33 -2.33
CA GLY A 395 -30.22 -2.58 -2.62
C GLY A 395 -30.16 -1.72 -3.89
N TYR A 396 -29.07 -1.77 -4.65
CA TYR A 396 -28.91 -1.03 -5.90
C TYR A 396 -29.52 -1.79 -7.09
N ALA A 397 -30.03 -1.10 -8.09
CA ALA A 397 -30.62 -1.74 -9.28
C ALA A 397 -29.57 -2.37 -10.19
N ASN A 398 -28.38 -1.77 -10.27
CA ASN A 398 -27.25 -2.21 -11.07
C ASN A 398 -25.92 -1.70 -10.49
N THR A 399 -24.80 -2.13 -11.08
CA THR A 399 -23.46 -1.70 -10.67
C THR A 399 -23.25 -0.20 -10.79
N GLN A 400 -23.70 0.45 -11.87
CA GLN A 400 -23.49 1.90 -12.05
C GLN A 400 -24.14 2.72 -10.94
N GLU A 401 -25.36 2.36 -10.52
CA GLU A 401 -26.05 3.05 -9.42
C GLU A 401 -25.29 2.91 -8.09
N TYR A 402 -24.65 1.76 -7.84
CA TYR A 402 -23.76 1.59 -6.70
C TYR A 402 -22.55 2.55 -6.79
N LEU A 403 -21.87 2.60 -7.95
CA LEU A 403 -20.70 3.47 -8.13
C LEU A 403 -21.08 4.95 -7.95
N ASP A 404 -22.20 5.38 -8.52
CA ASP A 404 -22.70 6.75 -8.41
C ASP A 404 -23.06 7.09 -6.96
N ALA A 405 -23.67 6.16 -6.23
CA ALA A 405 -24.01 6.33 -4.82
C ALA A 405 -22.76 6.46 -3.94
N GLU A 406 -21.76 5.60 -4.13
CA GLU A 406 -20.48 5.69 -3.41
C GLU A 406 -19.76 7.01 -3.71
N ASN A 407 -19.73 7.42 -4.98
CA ASN A 407 -19.14 8.70 -5.36
C ASN A 407 -19.84 9.88 -4.67
N ARG A 408 -21.18 9.86 -4.61
CA ARG A 408 -21.97 10.89 -3.94
C ARG A 408 -21.74 10.90 -2.43
N LEU A 409 -21.63 9.73 -1.78
CA LEU A 409 -21.33 9.64 -0.35
C LEU A 409 -19.95 10.23 -0.02
N THR A 410 -18.94 9.95 -0.86
CA THR A 410 -17.62 10.56 -0.70
C THR A 410 -17.66 12.06 -0.93
N ALA A 411 -18.41 12.55 -1.92
CA ALA A 411 -18.58 14.00 -2.11
C ALA A 411 -19.24 14.67 -0.90
N ILE A 412 -20.30 14.07 -0.32
CA ILE A 412 -20.95 14.55 0.91
C ILE A 412 -19.98 14.61 2.08
N LYS A 413 -19.08 13.64 2.20
CA LYS A 413 -18.08 13.59 3.28
C LYS A 413 -17.13 14.78 3.24
N TYR A 414 -16.71 15.19 2.04
CA TYR A 414 -15.58 16.12 1.87
C TYR A 414 -15.96 17.54 1.46
N PHE A 415 -17.13 17.73 0.85
CA PHE A 415 -17.48 18.99 0.20
C PHE A 415 -18.86 19.49 0.66
N PRO A 416 -19.11 20.81 0.62
CA PRO A 416 -20.40 21.41 0.99
C PRO A 416 -21.48 21.19 -0.10
N VAL A 417 -21.83 19.94 -0.37
CA VAL A 417 -22.75 19.56 -1.45
C VAL A 417 -24.21 19.97 -1.21
N ALA A 418 -24.54 20.44 0.00
CA ALA A 418 -25.87 20.94 0.33
C ALA A 418 -26.10 22.41 -0.09
N ASP A 419 -25.05 23.11 -0.53
CA ASP A 419 -25.17 24.49 -1.01
C ASP A 419 -25.95 24.54 -2.34
N GLU A 420 -26.99 25.38 -2.41
CA GLU A 420 -27.89 25.45 -3.56
C GLU A 420 -27.25 26.06 -4.81
N LEU A 421 -26.16 26.82 -4.67
CA LEU A 421 -25.52 27.53 -5.79
C LEU A 421 -24.52 26.63 -6.55
N TYR A 422 -23.78 25.80 -5.83
CA TYR A 422 -22.65 25.03 -6.40
C TYR A 422 -22.55 23.59 -5.90
N GLY A 423 -23.39 23.15 -4.96
CA GLY A 423 -23.31 21.81 -4.36
C GLY A 423 -23.41 20.69 -5.38
N GLU A 424 -24.35 20.79 -6.33
CA GLU A 424 -24.50 19.81 -7.42
C GLU A 424 -23.30 19.82 -8.39
N SER A 425 -22.67 20.97 -8.62
CA SER A 425 -21.46 21.06 -9.43
C SER A 425 -20.29 20.30 -8.79
N LEU A 426 -20.18 20.33 -7.46
CA LEU A 426 -19.16 19.55 -6.72
C LEU A 426 -19.39 18.05 -6.83
N VAL A 427 -20.65 17.59 -6.75
CA VAL A 427 -21.00 16.17 -6.95
C VAL A 427 -20.70 15.72 -8.38
N ALA A 428 -21.06 16.53 -9.37
CA ALA A 428 -20.79 16.24 -10.77
C ALA A 428 -19.27 16.19 -11.05
N ALA A 429 -18.54 17.20 -10.59
CA ALA A 429 -17.08 17.28 -10.71
C ALA A 429 -16.38 16.06 -10.09
N TYR A 430 -16.80 15.63 -8.90
CA TYR A 430 -16.24 14.43 -8.27
C TYR A 430 -16.61 13.15 -9.02
N SER A 431 -17.86 13.02 -9.49
CA SER A 431 -18.30 11.84 -10.23
C SER A 431 -17.57 11.72 -11.57
N ASP A 432 -17.39 12.82 -12.30
CA ASP A 432 -16.61 12.86 -13.53
C ASP A 432 -15.14 12.51 -13.29
N TRP A 433 -14.55 13.01 -12.21
CA TRP A 433 -13.18 12.63 -11.81
C TRP A 433 -13.04 11.11 -11.66
N MET A 434 -13.96 10.48 -10.93
CA MET A 434 -13.91 9.05 -10.65
C MET A 434 -14.23 8.19 -11.89
N ASN A 435 -15.16 8.63 -12.73
CA ASN A 435 -15.59 7.89 -13.91
C ASN A 435 -14.59 7.96 -15.08
N ASN A 436 -13.60 8.86 -15.03
CA ASN A 436 -12.56 9.00 -16.04
C ASN A 436 -11.22 8.34 -15.63
N LEU A 437 -11.18 7.52 -14.57
CA LEU A 437 -9.98 6.80 -14.18
C LEU A 437 -9.54 5.82 -15.28
N MET A 438 -8.28 5.93 -15.69
CA MET A 438 -7.64 5.01 -16.64
C MET A 438 -6.30 4.55 -16.09
N PHE A 439 -6.01 3.27 -16.25
CA PHE A 439 -4.77 2.69 -15.75
C PHE A 439 -3.56 3.19 -16.53
N ASP A 440 -2.61 3.79 -15.83
CA ASP A 440 -1.30 4.14 -16.37
C ASP A 440 -0.24 3.22 -15.74
N SER A 441 0.43 2.45 -16.59
CA SER A 441 1.38 1.44 -16.14
C SER A 441 2.75 2.01 -15.76
N GLY A 442 2.97 3.32 -15.85
CA GLY A 442 4.26 3.95 -15.56
C GLY A 442 4.85 3.60 -14.19
N GLU A 443 4.03 3.49 -13.13
CA GLU A 443 4.50 3.08 -11.80
C GLU A 443 4.92 1.61 -11.80
N MET A 444 4.02 0.75 -12.30
CA MET A 444 4.19 -0.69 -12.40
C MET A 444 5.43 -1.09 -13.22
N LEU A 445 5.77 -0.29 -14.24
CA LEU A 445 6.94 -0.51 -15.10
C LEU A 445 8.21 0.23 -14.63
N GLY A 446 8.15 0.93 -13.49
CA GLY A 446 9.30 1.65 -12.94
C GLY A 446 9.75 2.85 -13.77
N VAL A 447 8.87 3.43 -14.58
CA VAL A 447 9.13 4.62 -15.41
C VAL A 447 8.92 5.90 -14.61
N ILE A 448 7.95 5.92 -13.68
CA ILE A 448 7.58 7.13 -12.94
C ILE A 448 8.75 7.72 -12.15
N ALA A 449 9.43 6.94 -11.31
CA ALA A 449 10.52 7.46 -10.48
C ALA A 449 11.64 8.14 -11.29
N PRO A 450 12.24 7.50 -12.32
CA PRO A 450 13.27 8.16 -13.11
C PRO A 450 12.75 9.33 -13.96
N LEU A 451 11.47 9.35 -14.34
CA LEU A 451 10.84 10.44 -15.06
C LEU A 451 10.56 11.65 -14.16
N HIS A 452 10.04 11.41 -12.95
CA HIS A 452 9.76 12.42 -11.94
C HIS A 452 11.00 13.21 -11.56
N GLU A 453 12.16 12.55 -11.47
CA GLU A 453 13.46 13.20 -11.29
C GLU A 453 13.74 14.21 -12.42
N THR A 454 13.60 13.79 -13.68
CA THR A 454 13.85 14.64 -14.84
C THR A 454 12.86 15.79 -14.94
N VAL A 455 11.56 15.50 -14.73
CA VAL A 455 10.48 16.49 -14.76
C VAL A 455 10.66 17.51 -13.65
N ALA A 456 11.07 17.08 -12.45
CA ALA A 456 11.31 17.99 -11.34
C ALA A 456 12.42 19.00 -11.64
N GLN A 457 13.55 18.52 -12.19
CA GLN A 457 14.65 19.38 -12.62
C GLN A 457 14.22 20.35 -13.74
N LEU A 458 13.40 19.90 -14.70
CA LEU A 458 12.91 20.71 -15.81
C LEU A 458 11.97 21.83 -15.36
N ILE A 459 11.04 21.53 -14.46
CA ILE A 459 10.04 22.49 -13.98
C ILE A 459 10.67 23.50 -13.02
N ALA A 460 11.55 23.06 -12.12
CA ALA A 460 12.29 23.94 -11.21
C ALA A 460 13.25 24.90 -11.94
N ASN A 461 13.69 24.54 -13.15
CA ASN A 461 14.47 25.42 -14.02
C ASN A 461 13.65 25.78 -15.28
N PRO A 462 12.72 26.75 -15.19
CA PRO A 462 11.72 27.03 -16.22
C PRO A 462 12.27 27.64 -17.52
N SER A 463 13.60 27.85 -17.62
CA SER A 463 14.29 28.21 -18.86
C SER A 463 14.85 27.01 -19.62
N SER A 464 14.76 25.80 -19.06
CA SER A 464 15.25 24.57 -19.68
C SER A 464 14.41 24.17 -20.89
N ASN A 465 15.07 23.64 -21.93
CA ASN A 465 14.36 23.06 -23.07
C ASN A 465 13.83 21.65 -22.73
N ALA A 466 12.52 21.55 -22.51
CA ALA A 466 11.86 20.29 -22.13
C ALA A 466 12.08 19.18 -23.18
N ARG A 467 11.85 19.49 -24.47
CA ARG A 467 11.99 18.52 -25.56
C ARG A 467 13.38 17.91 -25.64
N THR A 468 14.42 18.74 -25.69
CA THR A 468 15.80 18.28 -25.78
C THR A 468 16.16 17.38 -24.61
N ARG A 469 15.84 17.77 -23.37
CA ARG A 469 16.19 16.95 -22.20
C ARG A 469 15.43 15.63 -22.17
N ILE A 470 14.14 15.63 -22.48
CA ILE A 470 13.35 14.39 -22.53
C ILE A 470 13.90 13.45 -23.61
N GLU A 471 14.23 13.95 -24.79
CA GLU A 471 14.84 13.17 -25.88
C GLU A 471 16.19 12.55 -25.47
N GLU A 472 17.03 13.28 -24.73
CA GLU A 472 18.30 12.78 -24.19
C GLU A 472 18.11 11.66 -23.15
N GLU A 473 17.07 11.73 -22.33
CA GLU A 473 16.76 10.74 -21.27
C GLU A 473 15.92 9.56 -21.77
N MET A 474 15.38 9.60 -23.01
CA MET A 474 14.56 8.51 -23.57
C MET A 474 15.18 7.11 -23.41
N PRO A 475 16.49 6.89 -23.65
CA PRO A 475 17.08 5.56 -23.46
C PRO A 475 16.91 4.99 -22.05
N LYS A 476 16.88 5.84 -21.01
CA LYS A 476 16.66 5.47 -19.61
C LYS A 476 15.24 4.93 -19.40
N TYR A 477 14.25 5.59 -19.98
CA TYR A 477 12.84 5.18 -19.87
C TYR A 477 12.54 3.92 -20.69
N GLU A 478 13.09 3.84 -21.90
CA GLU A 478 12.99 2.64 -22.75
C GLU A 478 13.63 1.42 -22.07
N GLN A 479 14.76 1.61 -21.38
CA GLN A 479 15.39 0.54 -20.62
C GLN A 479 14.46 -0.02 -19.54
N ALA A 480 13.72 0.84 -18.82
CA ALA A 480 12.80 0.42 -17.76
C ALA A 480 11.68 -0.50 -18.29
N ILE A 481 11.13 -0.21 -19.47
CA ILE A 481 10.03 -1.01 -20.05
C ILE A 481 10.50 -2.21 -20.88
N SER A 482 11.74 -2.19 -21.39
CA SER A 482 12.25 -3.23 -22.32
C SER A 482 12.36 -4.63 -21.71
N GLY A 483 12.56 -4.72 -20.40
CA GLY A 483 12.62 -5.99 -19.67
C GLY A 483 11.27 -6.69 -19.69
N LEU A 484 10.23 -5.98 -19.23
CA LEU A 484 8.89 -6.54 -19.17
C LEU A 484 8.35 -6.86 -20.56
N ARG A 485 8.56 -5.98 -21.55
CA ARG A 485 8.12 -6.24 -22.93
C ARG A 485 8.64 -7.59 -23.44
N ARG A 486 9.95 -7.85 -23.27
CA ARG A 486 10.55 -9.13 -23.69
C ARG A 486 9.96 -10.33 -22.94
N THR A 487 9.72 -10.18 -21.64
CA THR A 487 9.10 -11.22 -20.81
C THR A 487 7.69 -11.55 -21.28
N LEU A 488 6.87 -10.55 -21.59
CA LEU A 488 5.47 -10.71 -21.99
C LEU A 488 5.28 -11.06 -23.48
N GLU A 489 6.27 -10.81 -24.34
CA GLU A 489 6.32 -11.30 -25.72
C GLU A 489 6.53 -12.82 -25.79
N GLY A 490 7.20 -13.40 -24.79
CA GLY A 490 7.38 -14.85 -24.68
C GLY A 490 6.27 -15.54 -23.89
N ASP A 491 6.23 -16.88 -23.97
CA ASP A 491 5.33 -17.72 -23.17
C ASP A 491 5.98 -18.27 -21.89
N ALA A 492 7.32 -18.25 -21.83
CA ALA A 492 8.09 -18.83 -20.75
C ALA A 492 7.85 -18.09 -19.43
N ILE A 493 7.67 -18.86 -18.35
CA ILE A 493 7.71 -18.35 -16.98
C ILE A 493 9.14 -17.96 -16.67
N VAL A 494 9.33 -16.73 -16.19
CA VAL A 494 10.62 -16.15 -15.87
C VAL A 494 10.80 -16.12 -14.37
N ASP A 495 11.95 -16.58 -13.91
CA ASP A 495 12.37 -16.41 -12.54
C ASP A 495 13.08 -15.07 -12.37
N ASN A 496 12.40 -14.13 -11.71
CA ASN A 496 12.93 -12.81 -11.40
C ASN A 496 13.04 -12.56 -9.88
N GLN A 497 12.90 -13.62 -9.08
CA GLN A 497 12.98 -13.52 -7.63
C GLN A 497 14.40 -13.78 -7.19
N ALA A 498 14.92 -12.91 -6.33
CA ALA A 498 16.21 -13.17 -5.72
C ALA A 498 16.09 -14.28 -4.66
N PRO A 499 17.17 -15.03 -4.41
CA PRO A 499 17.19 -16.01 -3.33
C PRO A 499 16.84 -15.38 -1.98
N VAL A 500 16.15 -16.14 -1.14
CA VAL A 500 15.87 -15.75 0.24
C VAL A 500 17.03 -16.20 1.12
N VAL A 501 17.55 -15.28 1.94
CA VAL A 501 18.52 -15.56 3.00
C VAL A 501 18.01 -14.90 4.27
N SER A 502 17.70 -15.70 5.29
CA SER A 502 17.09 -15.21 6.53
C SER A 502 17.79 -15.79 7.75
N LEU A 503 17.91 -14.96 8.80
CA LEU A 503 18.38 -15.42 10.10
C LEU A 503 17.32 -16.34 10.71
N ILE A 504 17.72 -17.53 11.16
CA ILE A 504 16.82 -18.51 11.76
C ILE A 504 16.18 -17.91 13.01
N GLN A 505 14.87 -18.09 13.18
CA GLN A 505 14.11 -17.51 14.30
C GLN A 505 14.76 -17.86 15.66
N GLY A 506 14.96 -16.83 16.48
CA GLY A 506 15.56 -16.97 17.82
C GLY A 506 17.08 -17.14 17.82
N LYS A 507 17.76 -17.10 16.66
CA LYS A 507 19.22 -17.01 16.60
C LYS A 507 19.68 -15.57 16.71
N GLU A 508 20.79 -15.40 17.42
CA GLU A 508 21.55 -14.16 17.47
C GLU A 508 22.96 -14.41 16.92
N LEU A 509 23.54 -13.41 16.25
CA LEU A 509 24.91 -13.47 15.76
C LEU A 509 25.87 -12.99 16.86
N VAL A 510 26.04 -13.81 17.89
CA VAL A 510 26.85 -13.50 19.07
C VAL A 510 28.04 -14.44 19.14
N PHE A 511 29.24 -13.89 19.23
CA PHE A 511 30.49 -14.66 19.27
C PHE A 511 31.46 -14.11 20.31
N ALA A 512 32.34 -14.97 20.84
CA ALA A 512 33.43 -14.49 21.69
C ALA A 512 34.43 -13.67 20.88
N VAL A 513 35.06 -12.67 21.49
CA VAL A 513 36.16 -11.91 20.88
C VAL A 513 37.24 -12.86 20.33
N GLY A 514 37.77 -12.55 19.15
CA GLY A 514 38.77 -13.35 18.45
C GLY A 514 38.21 -14.55 17.66
N THR A 515 36.89 -14.77 17.67
CA THR A 515 36.26 -15.82 16.86
C THR A 515 36.52 -15.60 15.37
N ASP A 516 37.06 -16.61 14.69
CA ASP A 516 37.27 -16.60 13.24
C ASP A 516 35.96 -16.94 12.51
N LEU A 517 35.25 -15.91 12.07
CA LEU A 517 33.96 -16.04 11.40
C LEU A 517 34.01 -16.81 10.07
N SER A 518 35.19 -16.92 9.44
CA SER A 518 35.34 -17.69 8.18
C SER A 518 35.22 -19.21 8.38
N LYS A 519 35.30 -19.68 9.63
CA LYS A 519 35.18 -21.09 10.01
C LYS A 519 33.81 -21.46 10.57
N ILE A 520 32.90 -20.49 10.67
CA ILE A 520 31.56 -20.72 11.20
C ILE A 520 30.72 -21.47 10.17
N ASP A 521 29.97 -22.47 10.64
CA ASP A 521 28.91 -23.10 9.86
C ASP A 521 27.68 -22.20 9.87
N TRP A 522 27.54 -21.39 8.82
CA TRP A 522 26.44 -20.44 8.68
C TRP A 522 25.07 -21.10 8.53
N SER A 523 25.00 -22.40 8.20
CA SER A 523 23.73 -23.15 8.15
C SER A 523 23.05 -23.26 9.52
N ALA A 524 23.80 -23.08 10.61
CA ALA A 524 23.27 -23.06 11.97
C ALA A 524 22.62 -21.73 12.37
N TYR A 525 22.84 -20.67 11.57
CA TYR A 525 22.37 -19.30 11.84
C TYR A 525 21.41 -18.81 10.78
N PHE A 526 21.60 -19.23 9.52
CA PHE A 526 20.82 -18.76 8.38
C PHE A 526 20.16 -19.92 7.65
N GLU A 527 18.93 -19.68 7.21
CA GLU A 527 18.29 -20.46 6.16
C GLU A 527 18.44 -19.72 4.84
N ALA A 528 18.69 -20.48 3.77
CA ALA A 528 18.82 -19.94 2.43
C ALA A 528 18.23 -20.90 1.41
N TYR A 529 17.39 -20.39 0.54
CA TYR A 529 16.72 -21.15 -0.51
C TYR A 529 16.32 -20.23 -1.66
N ASP A 530 16.22 -20.81 -2.86
CA ASP A 530 15.61 -20.14 -4.00
C ASP A 530 14.20 -20.69 -4.24
N ILE A 531 13.33 -19.77 -4.64
CA ILE A 531 11.88 -19.95 -4.73
C ILE A 531 11.46 -20.26 -6.15
N GLY A 532 12.24 -19.83 -7.15
CA GLY A 532 11.88 -20.01 -8.54
C GLY A 532 12.39 -21.32 -9.11
N GLN A 533 13.13 -21.22 -10.20
CA GLN A 533 13.55 -22.38 -10.97
C GLN A 533 14.87 -22.97 -10.46
N ASP A 534 15.56 -22.32 -9.52
CA ASP A 534 16.85 -22.76 -8.99
C ASP A 534 16.77 -23.50 -7.65
N LYS A 535 15.95 -24.56 -7.59
CA LYS A 535 15.71 -25.38 -6.39
C LYS A 535 16.97 -26.02 -5.74
N ALA A 536 18.15 -25.89 -6.34
CA ALA A 536 19.41 -26.35 -5.78
C ALA A 536 20.10 -25.32 -4.87
N PHE A 537 19.62 -24.06 -4.86
CA PHE A 537 20.19 -22.99 -4.06
C PHE A 537 20.13 -23.30 -2.56
N SER A 538 21.23 -23.02 -1.87
CA SER A 538 21.40 -23.31 -0.46
C SER A 538 22.29 -22.28 0.22
N ILE A 539 22.52 -22.45 1.51
CA ILE A 539 23.45 -21.60 2.27
C ILE A 539 24.90 -21.65 1.75
N ALA A 540 25.28 -22.71 1.04
CA ALA A 540 26.60 -22.84 0.43
C ALA A 540 26.82 -21.86 -0.72
N ASP A 541 25.74 -21.32 -1.30
CA ASP A 541 25.75 -20.37 -2.40
C ASP A 541 25.76 -18.91 -1.92
N VAL A 542 25.70 -18.68 -0.60
CA VAL A 542 25.73 -17.36 0.02
C VAL A 542 27.18 -16.93 0.27
N VAL A 543 27.50 -15.72 -0.16
CA VAL A 543 28.81 -15.08 0.04
C VAL A 543 28.74 -14.19 1.27
N PHE A 544 29.56 -14.49 2.28
CA PHE A 544 29.70 -13.69 3.49
C PHE A 544 30.90 -12.74 3.40
N GLY A 545 30.66 -11.46 3.65
CA GLY A 545 31.64 -10.38 3.69
C GLY A 545 31.98 -9.99 5.12
N PHE A 546 33.27 -9.96 5.44
CA PHE A 546 33.81 -9.71 6.79
C PHE A 546 34.56 -8.38 6.91
N ASP A 547 34.52 -7.53 5.89
CA ASP A 547 35.28 -6.27 5.83
C ASP A 547 34.86 -5.24 6.89
N LYS A 548 33.59 -5.29 7.32
CA LYS A 548 33.03 -4.44 8.39
C LYS A 548 32.91 -5.16 9.74
N VAL A 549 33.57 -6.30 9.89
CA VAL A 549 33.61 -7.06 11.14
C VAL A 549 34.88 -6.70 11.90
N ASN A 550 34.70 -6.13 13.10
CA ASN A 550 35.79 -5.99 14.06
C ASN A 550 35.60 -7.02 15.17
N ASN A 551 36.40 -8.08 15.16
CA ASN A 551 36.38 -9.13 16.19
C ASN A 551 37.55 -9.02 17.17
N THR A 552 38.33 -7.93 17.16
CA THR A 552 39.50 -7.79 18.04
C THR A 552 39.13 -7.47 19.47
N ASP A 553 37.94 -6.90 19.68
CA ASP A 553 37.45 -6.47 20.97
C ASP A 553 35.93 -6.56 21.06
N ALA A 554 35.38 -6.48 22.28
CA ALA A 554 33.95 -6.56 22.52
C ALA A 554 33.22 -5.34 21.90
N ASN A 555 32.14 -5.59 21.15
CA ASN A 555 31.35 -4.55 20.49
C ASN A 555 29.99 -5.07 20.02
N ASN A 556 29.09 -4.13 19.73
CA ASN A 556 27.77 -4.37 19.13
C ASN A 556 27.59 -3.60 17.79
N THR A 557 28.69 -3.14 17.19
CA THR A 557 28.68 -2.27 16.00
C THR A 557 29.14 -2.98 14.73
N SER A 558 29.77 -4.15 14.85
CA SER A 558 30.21 -4.96 13.71
C SER A 558 29.05 -5.37 12.80
N LYS A 559 29.30 -5.38 11.49
CA LYS A 559 28.33 -5.78 10.47
C LYS A 559 28.86 -6.93 9.63
N LEU A 560 28.12 -8.02 9.60
CA LEU A 560 28.32 -9.11 8.64
C LEU A 560 27.50 -8.80 7.40
N ALA A 561 28.19 -8.55 6.28
CA ALA A 561 27.52 -8.42 4.99
C ALA A 561 27.29 -9.81 4.39
N LEU A 562 26.18 -9.99 3.69
CA LEU A 562 25.94 -11.18 2.90
C LEU A 562 25.41 -10.83 1.50
N THR A 563 25.68 -11.69 0.54
CA THR A 563 25.15 -11.62 -0.82
C THR A 563 24.84 -13.01 -1.33
N ALA A 564 23.67 -13.15 -1.95
CA ALA A 564 23.21 -14.36 -2.61
C ALA A 564 22.81 -14.02 -4.05
N THR A 565 23.24 -14.83 -5.01
CA THR A 565 22.87 -14.66 -6.42
C THR A 565 22.48 -16.01 -6.99
N ASP A 566 21.29 -16.11 -7.57
CA ASP A 566 20.85 -17.35 -8.24
C ASP A 566 21.53 -17.53 -9.62
N ARG A 567 21.25 -18.64 -10.28
CA ARG A 567 21.74 -18.90 -11.65
C ARG A 567 21.20 -17.94 -12.72
N PHE A 568 20.15 -17.16 -12.43
CA PHE A 568 19.53 -16.20 -13.33
C PHE A 568 20.07 -14.77 -13.14
N GLY A 569 20.92 -14.57 -12.12
CA GLY A 569 21.52 -13.29 -11.79
C GLY A 569 20.68 -12.43 -10.85
N ASN A 570 19.56 -12.94 -10.32
CA ASN A 570 18.78 -12.25 -9.31
C ASN A 570 19.56 -12.26 -8.00
N LYS A 571 19.63 -11.11 -7.32
CA LYS A 571 20.55 -10.88 -6.19
C LYS A 571 19.85 -10.35 -4.96
N THR A 572 20.16 -10.94 -3.81
CA THR A 572 19.83 -10.42 -2.47
C THR A 572 21.11 -9.98 -1.77
N SER A 573 21.05 -8.87 -1.05
CA SER A 573 22.12 -8.39 -0.18
C SER A 573 21.54 -7.92 1.15
N ALA A 574 22.21 -8.24 2.25
CA ALA A 574 21.80 -7.82 3.59
C ALA A 574 23.04 -7.56 4.48
N GLU A 575 22.84 -6.78 5.55
CA GLU A 575 23.82 -6.61 6.62
C GLU A 575 23.17 -6.96 7.96
N HIS A 576 23.84 -7.80 8.75
CA HIS A 576 23.40 -8.16 10.09
C HIS A 576 24.39 -7.66 11.14
N THR A 577 23.87 -7.14 12.25
CA THR A 577 24.71 -6.83 13.41
C THR A 577 25.31 -8.11 13.96
N VAL A 578 26.61 -8.10 14.22
CA VAL A 578 27.33 -9.16 14.93
C VAL A 578 27.81 -8.60 16.26
N ILE A 579 27.52 -9.32 17.33
CA ILE A 579 27.93 -8.98 18.68
C ILE A 579 29.18 -9.80 19.01
N PHE A 580 30.23 -9.11 19.46
CA PHE A 580 31.39 -9.73 20.09
C PHE A 580 31.39 -9.43 21.57
N PHE A 581 31.42 -10.47 22.41
CA PHE A 581 31.49 -10.35 23.87
C PHE A 581 32.82 -10.86 24.41
N ASN A 582 33.25 -10.32 25.55
CA ASN A 582 34.45 -10.78 26.23
C ASN A 582 34.09 -11.97 27.16
N PRO A 583 34.50 -13.21 26.85
CA PRO A 583 34.13 -14.39 27.64
C PRO A 583 34.74 -14.39 29.06
N ASP A 584 35.79 -13.61 29.28
CA ASP A 584 36.46 -13.51 30.57
C ASP A 584 35.89 -12.39 31.45
N GLU A 585 34.93 -11.61 30.96
CA GLU A 585 34.30 -10.56 31.76
C GLU A 585 33.58 -11.14 32.99
N LYS A 586 33.55 -10.36 34.06
CA LYS A 586 32.94 -10.73 35.35
C LYS A 586 31.99 -9.64 35.84
N VAL A 587 31.62 -8.71 34.96
CA VAL A 587 30.67 -7.65 35.28
C VAL A 587 29.29 -8.25 35.11
N GLU A 588 28.46 -8.16 36.15
CA GLU A 588 27.08 -8.63 36.09
C GLU A 588 26.23 -7.65 35.25
N PRO A 589 25.24 -8.14 34.48
CA PRO A 589 24.31 -7.28 33.76
C PRO A 589 23.47 -6.44 34.72
N VAL A 590 22.85 -5.39 34.21
CA VAL A 590 22.00 -4.49 35.00
C VAL A 590 20.53 -4.70 34.62
N ILE A 591 19.68 -4.83 35.64
CA ILE A 591 18.23 -4.67 35.50
C ILE A 591 17.87 -3.34 36.18
N GLU A 592 17.35 -2.40 35.41
CA GLU A 592 16.97 -1.06 35.87
C GLU A 592 15.43 -0.93 35.88
N LEU A 593 14.86 -0.50 37.00
CA LEU A 593 13.46 -0.11 37.09
C LEU A 593 13.27 1.28 36.45
N VAL A 594 12.44 1.35 35.40
CA VAL A 594 12.15 2.60 34.66
C VAL A 594 10.78 3.19 34.98
N ALA A 595 9.91 2.47 35.69
CA ALA A 595 8.60 2.97 36.11
C ALA A 595 8.70 3.99 37.25
N GLN A 596 8.19 5.20 37.06
CA GLN A 596 8.30 6.31 38.04
C GLN A 596 7.36 6.22 39.26
N GLY A 597 6.68 5.09 39.48
CA GLY A 597 5.75 4.91 40.60
C GLY A 597 5.62 3.48 41.12
N GLY A 598 6.56 2.58 40.75
CA GLY A 598 6.41 1.15 40.98
C GLY A 598 5.56 0.46 39.90
N ILE A 599 5.22 -0.81 40.11
CA ILE A 599 4.40 -1.61 39.20
C ILE A 599 3.01 -1.73 39.84
N THR A 600 1.98 -1.20 39.18
CA THR A 600 0.59 -1.30 39.65
C THR A 600 -0.27 -1.97 38.59
N PHE A 601 -1.08 -2.93 39.01
CA PHE A 601 -2.06 -3.63 38.19
C PHE A 601 -3.47 -3.48 38.77
N ASN A 602 -4.46 -3.48 37.90
CA ASN A 602 -5.85 -3.56 38.32
C ASN A 602 -6.22 -5.01 38.65
N LEU A 603 -7.20 -5.18 39.54
CA LEU A 603 -7.84 -6.47 39.80
C LEU A 603 -8.27 -7.15 38.49
N ASP A 604 -8.00 -8.44 38.36
CA ASP A 604 -8.29 -9.29 37.20
C ASP A 604 -7.63 -8.83 35.87
N GLN A 605 -6.60 -7.97 35.92
CA GLN A 605 -5.87 -7.55 34.73
C GLN A 605 -5.20 -8.73 34.02
N ASN A 606 -5.28 -8.76 32.69
CA ASN A 606 -4.64 -9.79 31.89
C ASN A 606 -3.11 -9.63 31.84
N ILE A 607 -2.40 -10.32 32.74
CA ILE A 607 -0.94 -10.28 32.84
C ILE A 607 -0.21 -10.80 31.59
N SER A 608 -0.82 -11.69 30.79
CA SER A 608 -0.17 -12.21 29.58
C SER A 608 0.00 -11.15 28.47
N SER A 609 -0.70 -10.01 28.59
CA SER A 609 -0.58 -8.87 27.67
C SER A 609 0.37 -7.78 28.15
N VAL A 610 0.96 -7.93 29.35
CA VAL A 610 1.84 -6.91 29.93
C VAL A 610 3.17 -6.86 29.18
N SER A 611 3.51 -5.67 28.68
CA SER A 611 4.83 -5.40 28.10
C SER A 611 5.80 -4.99 29.20
N TRP A 612 6.56 -5.95 29.70
CA TRP A 612 7.45 -5.77 30.85
C TRP A 612 8.61 -4.79 30.61
N THR A 613 8.97 -4.56 29.35
CA THR A 613 9.94 -3.53 28.94
C THR A 613 9.51 -2.10 29.25
N ASN A 614 8.23 -1.89 29.58
CA ASN A 614 7.72 -0.60 30.08
C ASN A 614 8.10 -0.35 31.54
N TYR A 615 8.41 -1.39 32.31
CA TYR A 615 8.69 -1.30 33.74
C TYR A 615 10.17 -1.48 34.05
N VAL A 616 10.86 -2.35 33.31
CA VAL A 616 12.29 -2.63 33.51
C VAL A 616 13.05 -2.59 32.20
N LYS A 617 14.34 -2.25 32.28
CA LYS A 617 15.32 -2.40 31.19
C LYS A 617 16.44 -3.32 31.64
N ALA A 618 16.80 -4.27 30.79
CA ALA A 618 17.95 -5.14 31.00
C ALA A 618 19.05 -4.81 29.99
N TYR A 619 20.25 -4.58 30.48
CA TYR A 619 21.40 -4.28 29.64
C TYR A 619 22.71 -4.69 30.31
N ASP A 620 23.78 -4.76 29.54
CA ASP A 620 25.13 -5.01 30.07
C ASP A 620 26.13 -4.02 29.50
N LYS A 621 27.16 -3.66 30.27
CA LYS A 621 28.21 -2.74 29.80
C LYS A 621 29.14 -3.52 28.89
N ILE A 622 29.50 -2.94 27.75
CA ILE A 622 30.46 -3.61 26.86
C ILE A 622 31.86 -3.49 27.46
N VAL A 623 32.37 -4.57 28.04
CA VAL A 623 33.72 -4.65 28.60
C VAL A 623 34.71 -5.16 27.56
N LEU A 624 35.70 -4.33 27.25
CA LEU A 624 36.79 -4.65 26.34
C LEU A 624 37.71 -5.74 26.90
N VAL A 625 38.55 -6.34 26.05
CA VAL A 625 39.51 -7.39 26.44
C VAL A 625 40.52 -6.89 27.48
N ASP A 626 40.84 -5.59 27.48
CA ASP A 626 41.71 -4.98 28.48
C ASP A 626 41.03 -4.66 29.82
N GLY A 627 39.72 -4.95 29.92
CA GLY A 627 38.89 -4.74 31.10
C GLY A 627 38.27 -3.34 31.21
N THR A 628 38.47 -2.46 30.23
CA THR A 628 37.84 -1.13 30.20
C THR A 628 36.43 -1.18 29.59
N VAL A 629 35.57 -0.22 29.93
CA VAL A 629 34.22 -0.11 29.33
C VAL A 629 34.30 0.67 28.03
N LEU A 630 33.71 0.13 26.95
CA LEU A 630 33.60 0.81 25.67
C LEU A 630 32.79 2.10 25.80
N LYS A 631 33.29 3.18 25.19
CA LYS A 631 32.63 4.49 25.17
C LYS A 631 32.51 5.02 23.75
N ASP A 632 31.46 5.79 23.48
CA ASP A 632 31.32 6.52 22.22
C ASP A 632 32.17 7.80 22.18
N SER A 633 32.07 8.54 21.07
CA SER A 633 32.79 9.80 20.86
C SER A 633 32.41 10.93 21.83
N SER A 634 31.26 10.83 22.50
CA SER A 634 30.83 11.75 23.55
C SER A 634 31.31 11.35 24.95
N GLY A 635 31.88 10.15 25.07
CA GLY A 635 32.34 9.57 26.33
C GLY A 635 31.25 8.78 27.08
N ALA A 636 30.09 8.54 26.45
CA ALA A 636 29.02 7.73 27.03
C ALA A 636 29.35 6.24 26.92
N GLU A 637 29.08 5.49 27.99
CA GLU A 637 29.28 4.03 28.04
C GLU A 637 28.34 3.33 27.04
N GLN A 638 28.90 2.38 26.28
CA GLN A 638 28.13 1.57 25.35
C GLN A 638 27.64 0.30 26.03
N ILE A 639 26.49 -0.20 25.59
CA ILE A 639 25.78 -1.32 26.22
C ILE A 639 25.35 -2.39 25.23
N PHE A 640 25.27 -3.63 25.69
CA PHE A 640 24.45 -4.68 25.09
C PHE A 640 23.00 -4.54 25.59
N ASP A 641 22.04 -4.47 24.68
CA ASP A 641 20.62 -4.57 25.04
C ASP A 641 20.28 -6.05 25.28
N LEU A 642 19.78 -6.35 26.49
CA LEU A 642 19.46 -7.70 26.92
C LEU A 642 17.95 -7.88 27.18
N ASN A 643 17.09 -6.96 26.76
CA ASN A 643 15.66 -7.03 27.02
C ASN A 643 15.01 -8.31 26.44
N SER A 644 15.48 -8.80 25.28
CA SER A 644 15.00 -10.06 24.68
C SER A 644 15.37 -11.31 25.50
N ARG A 645 16.33 -11.18 26.42
CA ARG A 645 16.84 -12.25 27.29
C ARG A 645 16.29 -12.18 28.71
N LEU A 646 15.46 -11.18 29.02
CA LEU A 646 14.84 -11.00 30.32
C LEU A 646 13.86 -12.15 30.61
N GLN A 647 14.05 -12.82 31.73
CA GLN A 647 13.15 -13.83 32.26
C GLN A 647 12.37 -13.26 33.45
N ILE A 648 11.11 -13.68 33.58
CA ILE A 648 10.18 -13.12 34.55
C ILE A 648 9.46 -14.27 35.24
N ASP A 649 9.62 -14.34 36.56
CA ASP A 649 8.87 -15.24 37.42
C ASP A 649 7.65 -14.50 38.00
N LEU A 650 6.48 -14.96 37.57
CA LEU A 650 5.17 -14.45 37.99
C LEU A 650 4.44 -15.41 38.92
N SER A 651 5.10 -16.46 39.41
CA SER A 651 4.47 -17.52 40.22
C SER A 651 3.83 -17.03 41.51
N GLN A 652 4.27 -15.88 42.02
CA GLN A 652 3.76 -15.25 43.24
C GLN A 652 2.76 -14.11 42.97
N LEU A 653 2.55 -13.70 41.71
CA LEU A 653 1.65 -12.61 41.37
C LEU A 653 0.20 -13.11 41.29
N ASP A 654 -0.64 -12.70 42.25
CA ASP A 654 -2.08 -12.96 42.23
C ASP A 654 -2.87 -11.68 41.91
N VAL A 655 -3.29 -11.55 40.65
CA VAL A 655 -4.14 -10.42 40.20
C VAL A 655 -5.61 -10.55 40.58
N SER A 656 -6.04 -11.66 41.20
CA SER A 656 -7.43 -11.85 41.63
C SER A 656 -7.69 -11.36 43.06
N THR A 657 -6.63 -10.99 43.78
CA THR A 657 -6.70 -10.52 45.16
C THR A 657 -5.92 -9.21 45.29
N PRO A 658 -6.52 -8.09 45.76
CA PRO A 658 -5.78 -6.87 46.02
C PRO A 658 -4.66 -7.10 47.05
N GLY A 659 -3.47 -6.58 46.78
CA GLY A 659 -2.30 -6.85 47.61
C GLY A 659 -0.99 -6.46 46.94
N ILE A 660 0.11 -6.72 47.62
CA ILE A 660 1.46 -6.50 47.11
C ILE A 660 2.10 -7.87 46.88
N TYR A 661 2.60 -8.10 45.68
CA TYR A 661 3.17 -9.38 45.25
C TYR A 661 4.57 -9.19 44.68
N PRO A 662 5.53 -10.09 44.97
CA PRO A 662 6.85 -10.02 44.38
C PRO A 662 6.80 -10.49 42.92
N VAL A 663 7.49 -9.75 42.05
CA VAL A 663 7.82 -10.14 40.68
C VAL A 663 9.34 -10.21 40.59
N VAL A 664 9.86 -11.36 40.17
CA VAL A 664 11.31 -11.58 40.07
C VAL A 664 11.71 -11.54 38.61
N PHE A 665 12.63 -10.63 38.30
CA PHE A 665 13.29 -10.52 37.01
C PHE A 665 14.67 -11.15 37.10
N SER A 666 15.06 -11.90 36.07
CA SER A 666 16.42 -12.40 35.92
C SER A 666 16.92 -12.19 34.50
N VAL A 667 18.22 -11.88 34.37
CA VAL A 667 18.87 -11.78 33.08
C VAL A 667 20.28 -12.34 33.18
N THR A 668 20.69 -13.08 32.16
CA THR A 668 22.07 -13.55 31.98
C THR A 668 22.67 -12.85 30.77
N ASP A 669 23.88 -12.32 30.92
CA ASP A 669 24.62 -11.69 29.82
C ASP A 669 25.19 -12.73 28.83
N TYR A 670 26.07 -12.29 27.93
CA TYR A 670 26.70 -13.16 26.93
C TYR A 670 27.90 -13.96 27.49
N ALA A 671 28.55 -13.48 28.56
CA ALA A 671 29.65 -14.17 29.25
C ALA A 671 29.19 -15.18 30.32
N GLY A 672 27.89 -15.20 30.63
CA GLY A 672 27.27 -16.09 31.61
C GLY A 672 27.14 -15.52 33.02
N ASN A 673 27.32 -14.20 33.22
CA ASN A 673 27.02 -13.57 34.51
C ASN A 673 25.51 -13.29 34.61
N GLU A 674 24.95 -13.42 35.82
CA GLU A 674 23.51 -13.35 36.06
C GLU A 674 23.18 -12.28 37.10
N THR A 675 22.10 -11.54 36.84
CA THR A 675 21.51 -10.59 37.80
C THR A 675 20.05 -10.94 38.03
N THR A 676 19.62 -10.82 39.28
CA THR A 676 18.22 -10.95 39.69
C THR A 676 17.75 -9.65 40.35
N LEU A 677 16.49 -9.27 40.09
CA LEU A 677 15.86 -8.11 40.69
C LEU A 677 14.43 -8.49 41.10
N GLU A 678 14.12 -8.35 42.39
CA GLU A 678 12.77 -8.50 42.92
C GLU A 678 12.12 -7.11 43.05
N ILE A 679 10.94 -6.94 42.46
CA ILE A 679 10.14 -5.72 42.54
C ILE A 679 8.76 -6.08 43.08
N GLU A 680 8.25 -5.26 44.00
CA GLU A 680 6.89 -5.36 44.50
C GLU A 680 5.90 -4.77 43.46
N ALA A 681 4.92 -5.58 43.05
CA ALA A 681 3.80 -5.18 42.22
C ALA A 681 2.53 -5.05 43.08
N GLU A 682 1.86 -3.91 43.02
CA GLU A 682 0.62 -3.64 43.74
C GLU A 682 -0.59 -3.97 42.86
N VAL A 683 -1.52 -4.77 43.37
CA VAL A 683 -2.82 -5.05 42.74
C VAL A 683 -3.88 -4.24 43.47
N VAL A 684 -4.55 -3.34 42.76
CA VAL A 684 -5.55 -2.42 43.32
C VAL A 684 -6.94 -2.67 42.75
N VAL A 685 -7.96 -2.29 43.51
CA VAL A 685 -9.34 -2.23 43.02
C VAL A 685 -9.47 -0.95 42.19
N PRO A 686 -9.99 -1.00 40.95
CA PRO A 686 -10.19 0.19 40.13
C PRO A 686 -11.04 1.25 40.86
N GLU A 687 -10.69 2.54 40.71
CA GLU A 687 -11.39 3.65 41.39
C GLU A 687 -12.86 3.84 40.94
N ASP A 688 -13.32 3.14 39.89
CA ASP A 688 -14.66 3.27 39.30
C ASP A 688 -15.64 2.12 39.65
N PHE A 689 -15.50 1.49 40.82
CA PHE A 689 -16.50 0.53 41.35
C PHE A 689 -17.45 1.13 42.40
#